data_AF-A0A022MC19-F1
#
_entry.id   AF-A0A022MC19-F1
#
_cell.length_a   1.000
_cell.length_b   1.000
_cell.length_c   1.000
_cell.angle_alpha   90.00
_cell.angle_beta   90.00
_cell.angle_gamma   90.00
#
_symmetry.space_group_name_H-M   'P 1'
#
loop_
_entity.id
_entity.type
_entity.pdbx_description
1 polymer ?
#
loop_
_entity_poly.entity_id
_entity_poly.type
_entity_poly.pdbx_seq_one_letter_code
_entity_poly.pdbx_strand_id
1 'polypeptide(L)'
;MQRGAGALAGSGDTSPDALPGQGRGSGPEDRGQSPERVLVTVAVRDYDDGDTEFTEGIDEQLAVLDEWWCSPGSAEPFHKVPQPELRERHDVERFLYEAGVRENRGKALVLFITGHGRMGASRTHFLQLPGTDPTRQLATAVRTSDLVAAALDSHAENVLVIVNTCFAQGVAGELLPLFGEIAGRRRRGAQLDVVATCDQDQLVQVRRFPSVLRRVLDRLRTSAQITHERLSVTQLMTEFENELGSDPERRKHRLHRVIDGSGSTVPSPCLPNPGYRPPREVVAPARRPVATPAADIDVWLARASGRPHADDPGWYFSGRRRLNAALTAFLGRPGGVLLLTGTAGSGKSAVLGRAVTLSDPLFRANPRYQDAVGSAPPETVPAEEAVSVAVLARRRTAAEVLGELLRGLGIDPPAPGPADDPVERWTALLDAYLGEPGDPVTVVLDGLDEAADPFRIVHGVLAPLGAHCVPPPGALPPGAALPGPRRADPGTGRRRLRLVIGVRSSRPATGPEEPEGPGEPEEPEELEGQEEQEAPEEREEPDAAGESARAAGRPETGLLGALCEVFPSATVLRTDGPGSRADIADYVEALVGAGAGAGAGADTDTDTGTATGTGPGPGTGTGPDTEESAGSGAGPAGRAAAVREAAETVAAEVWPSFLDARLAGEQLRAAPDPAVLVASRRWRELLHTGTTGLLRRDLVLARAEGLPPDVALALLRAGAFALGAGIPWSTVWPAVAGALLGRPVEDPDRMIGILLRGGLSGYLAHDHEDDRIVYRPAHERLAEILRDPRQNLLPGRGHSPAPAAPADVKGAADVKKTADARDVRSVK
;
A
#
# COMPACT_ATOMS: atom_id res chain seq x y z
N MET A 1 61.46 -2.59 -9.35
CA MET A 1 62.92 -2.50 -9.13
C MET A 1 63.54 -1.58 -10.20
N GLN A 2 64.77 -1.10 -10.00
CA GLN A 2 65.59 -0.36 -10.99
C GLN A 2 65.87 -1.22 -12.25
N ARG A 3 66.25 -0.75 -13.46
CA ARG A 3 66.50 0.56 -14.12
C ARG A 3 65.78 0.52 -15.51
N GLY A 4 65.68 1.55 -16.37
CA GLY A 4 66.02 2.98 -16.27
C GLY A 4 66.39 3.60 -17.64
N ALA A 5 66.07 4.89 -17.79
CA ALA A 5 66.61 5.94 -18.69
C ALA A 5 67.21 5.60 -20.08
N GLY A 6 66.73 6.31 -21.11
CA GLY A 6 67.37 6.43 -22.42
C GLY A 6 66.65 7.46 -23.32
N ALA A 7 67.12 8.71 -23.32
CA ALA A 7 66.56 9.81 -24.13
C ALA A 7 67.57 10.30 -25.17
N LEU A 8 67.09 10.82 -26.30
CA LEU A 8 67.80 11.72 -27.23
C LEU A 8 66.77 12.39 -28.17
N ALA A 9 67.11 13.55 -28.75
CA ALA A 9 66.15 14.38 -29.48
C ALA A 9 66.78 15.22 -30.62
N GLY A 10 65.94 15.70 -31.54
CA GLY A 10 66.25 16.66 -32.62
C GLY A 10 66.42 16.03 -34.01
N SER A 11 66.34 16.78 -35.13
CA SER A 11 65.81 18.15 -35.35
C SER A 11 65.95 18.54 -36.83
N GLY A 12 65.00 19.31 -37.38
CA GLY A 12 65.00 19.85 -38.77
C GLY A 12 64.21 18.96 -39.75
N ASP A 13 63.21 19.39 -40.54
CA ASP A 13 62.71 20.69 -41.07
C ASP A 13 63.13 21.04 -42.51
N THR A 14 62.16 20.99 -43.44
CA THR A 14 62.04 21.74 -44.71
C THR A 14 60.66 21.51 -45.34
N SER A 15 59.97 22.58 -45.75
CA SER A 15 58.71 22.57 -46.55
C SER A 15 59.01 22.71 -48.08
N PRO A 16 58.08 22.94 -49.04
CA PRO A 16 56.60 23.07 -48.98
C PRO A 16 55.76 22.38 -50.10
N ASP A 17 54.43 22.55 -50.00
CA ASP A 17 53.35 22.59 -51.03
C ASP A 17 53.31 21.65 -52.27
N ALA A 18 52.27 20.79 -52.31
CA ALA A 18 51.52 20.44 -53.53
C ALA A 18 50.07 19.95 -53.22
N LEU A 19 49.12 20.30 -54.09
CA LEU A 19 47.66 20.05 -54.02
C LEU A 19 47.26 18.65 -54.59
N PRO A 20 45.97 18.21 -54.56
CA PRO A 20 45.00 18.22 -53.45
C PRO A 20 44.19 16.90 -53.29
N GLY A 21 43.71 16.66 -52.06
CA GLY A 21 42.43 15.99 -51.72
C GLY A 21 41.93 14.72 -52.45
N GLN A 22 42.06 13.55 -51.80
CA GLN A 22 41.03 12.50 -51.84
C GLN A 22 41.08 11.56 -50.61
N GLY A 23 39.90 11.21 -50.09
CA GLY A 23 39.63 10.03 -49.25
C GLY A 23 40.60 9.65 -48.12
N ARG A 24 40.56 10.32 -46.96
CA ARG A 24 40.87 9.67 -45.67
C ARG A 24 39.58 9.21 -45.01
N GLY A 25 39.41 7.89 -44.88
CA GLY A 25 38.37 7.33 -44.01
C GLY A 25 38.66 7.66 -42.55
N SER A 26 37.61 7.95 -41.78
CA SER A 26 37.69 8.18 -40.33
C SER A 26 38.15 6.92 -39.59
N GLY A 27 39.06 7.11 -38.63
CA GLY A 27 39.51 6.03 -37.73
C GLY A 27 38.44 5.63 -36.70
N PRO A 28 38.65 4.52 -35.97
CA PRO A 28 37.65 3.93 -35.09
C PRO A 28 37.61 4.60 -33.69
N GLU A 29 37.25 5.89 -33.64
CA GLU A 29 37.17 6.67 -32.38
C GLU A 29 35.75 7.11 -31.99
N ASP A 30 34.71 6.59 -32.65
CA ASP A 30 33.32 6.67 -32.18
C ASP A 30 32.75 5.27 -31.90
N ARG A 31 33.23 4.66 -30.81
CA ARG A 31 32.48 3.61 -30.11
C ARG A 31 31.59 4.31 -29.08
N GLY A 32 30.41 4.73 -29.54
CA GLY A 32 29.37 5.30 -28.67
C GLY A 32 29.11 4.44 -27.43
N GLN A 33 28.76 5.11 -26.33
CA GLN A 33 28.57 4.47 -25.02
C GLN A 33 27.58 3.30 -25.14
N SER A 34 27.99 2.11 -24.70
CA SER A 34 27.11 0.92 -24.73
C SER A 34 25.86 1.20 -23.88
N PRO A 35 24.64 0.94 -24.40
CA PRO A 35 23.42 1.23 -23.66
C PRO A 35 23.39 0.51 -22.30
N GLU A 36 22.98 1.21 -21.24
CA GLU A 36 23.14 0.72 -19.86
C GLU A 36 22.34 -0.55 -19.57
N ARG A 37 21.19 -0.75 -20.23
CA ARG A 37 20.33 -1.93 -20.05
C ARG A 37 20.01 -2.50 -21.43
N VAL A 38 20.44 -3.73 -21.69
CA VAL A 38 20.37 -4.36 -23.03
C VAL A 38 19.57 -5.64 -23.00
N LEU A 39 18.58 -5.75 -23.88
CA LEU A 39 17.82 -6.97 -24.14
C LEU A 39 18.28 -7.58 -25.46
N VAL A 40 18.71 -8.84 -25.41
CA VAL A 40 19.11 -9.63 -26.58
C VAL A 40 18.19 -10.84 -26.66
N THR A 41 17.51 -10.99 -27.79
CA THR A 41 16.66 -12.15 -28.08
C THR A 41 17.37 -13.06 -29.09
N VAL A 42 17.46 -14.35 -28.78
CA VAL A 42 17.84 -15.42 -29.71
C VAL A 42 16.60 -16.29 -29.88
N ALA A 43 15.70 -15.83 -30.75
CA ALA A 43 14.43 -16.44 -31.06
C ALA A 43 14.46 -17.02 -32.47
N VAL A 44 14.42 -18.36 -32.55
CA VAL A 44 14.46 -19.09 -33.82
C VAL A 44 13.04 -19.45 -34.22
N ARG A 45 12.59 -18.90 -35.36
CA ARG A 45 11.20 -18.94 -35.82
C ARG A 45 10.99 -19.93 -36.97
N ASP A 46 11.61 -19.63 -38.11
CA ASP A 46 11.17 -20.11 -39.42
C ASP A 46 11.83 -21.45 -39.78
N TYR A 47 11.45 -22.49 -39.03
CA TYR A 47 11.84 -23.88 -39.33
C TYR A 47 11.12 -24.37 -40.60
N ASP A 48 11.85 -25.12 -41.44
CA ASP A 48 11.32 -25.66 -42.71
C ASP A 48 10.35 -26.86 -42.51
N ASP A 49 9.73 -26.98 -41.32
CA ASP A 49 8.72 -27.99 -40.96
C ASP A 49 7.27 -27.50 -41.10
N GLY A 50 7.05 -26.18 -41.11
CA GLY A 50 5.75 -25.54 -41.32
C GLY A 50 4.91 -25.31 -40.05
N ASP A 51 5.48 -25.36 -38.84
CA ASP A 51 4.72 -25.07 -37.61
C ASP A 51 4.45 -23.56 -37.43
N THR A 52 3.36 -23.10 -38.05
CA THR A 52 2.88 -21.73 -37.90
C THR A 52 2.41 -21.40 -36.48
N GLU A 53 1.85 -22.37 -35.75
CA GLU A 53 1.31 -22.12 -34.40
C GLU A 53 2.45 -21.88 -33.40
N PHE A 54 3.54 -22.63 -33.52
CA PHE A 54 4.80 -22.42 -32.81
C PHE A 54 5.43 -21.07 -33.15
N THR A 55 5.44 -20.69 -34.44
CA THR A 55 5.96 -19.39 -34.91
C THR A 55 5.19 -18.21 -34.30
N GLU A 56 3.86 -18.23 -34.38
CA GLU A 56 2.98 -17.25 -33.71
C GLU A 56 3.16 -17.28 -32.19
N GLY A 57 3.38 -18.47 -31.62
CA GLY A 57 3.69 -18.67 -30.21
C GLY A 57 5.04 -18.10 -29.77
N ILE A 58 5.99 -17.86 -30.68
CA ILE A 58 7.22 -17.11 -30.41
C ILE A 58 6.96 -15.60 -30.51
N ASP A 59 6.22 -15.15 -31.52
CA ASP A 59 5.87 -13.73 -31.66
C ASP A 59 5.06 -13.20 -30.46
N GLU A 60 4.16 -14.02 -29.90
CA GLU A 60 3.44 -13.66 -28.69
C GLU A 60 4.39 -13.43 -27.49
N GLN A 61 5.47 -14.22 -27.36
CA GLN A 61 6.47 -14.07 -26.30
C GLN A 61 7.28 -12.79 -26.48
N LEU A 62 7.77 -12.54 -27.70
CA LEU A 62 8.56 -11.36 -28.04
C LEU A 62 7.73 -10.09 -27.79
N ALA A 63 6.43 -10.11 -28.09
CA ALA A 63 5.53 -9.02 -27.76
C ALA A 63 5.40 -8.76 -26.25
N VAL A 64 5.29 -9.80 -25.40
CA VAL A 64 5.27 -9.61 -23.92
C VAL A 64 6.59 -9.02 -23.42
N LEU A 65 7.73 -9.51 -23.93
CA LEU A 65 9.06 -9.02 -23.52
C LEU A 65 9.25 -7.56 -23.90
N ASP A 66 8.86 -7.15 -25.10
CA ASP A 66 8.97 -5.77 -25.56
C ASP A 66 8.06 -4.84 -24.77
N GLU A 67 6.83 -5.27 -24.46
CA GLU A 67 5.86 -4.51 -23.67
C GLU A 67 6.31 -4.29 -22.20
N TRP A 68 7.10 -5.22 -21.65
CA TRP A 68 7.58 -5.23 -20.27
C TRP A 68 8.97 -4.61 -20.13
N TRP A 69 9.99 -5.13 -20.82
CA TRP A 69 11.39 -4.67 -20.70
C TRP A 69 11.65 -3.36 -21.46
N CYS A 70 11.02 -3.16 -22.63
CA CYS A 70 11.23 -1.99 -23.48
C CYS A 70 10.13 -0.92 -23.32
N SER A 71 9.33 -1.03 -22.25
CA SER A 71 8.16 -0.18 -21.99
C SER A 71 8.53 1.31 -21.92
N PRO A 72 7.99 2.19 -22.78
CA PRO A 72 8.32 3.62 -22.79
C PRO A 72 7.96 4.38 -21.50
N GLY A 73 7.10 3.81 -20.65
CA GLY A 73 6.77 4.34 -19.32
C GLY A 73 7.75 3.94 -18.20
N SER A 74 8.82 3.19 -18.51
CA SER A 74 9.87 2.86 -17.54
C SER A 74 10.88 4.02 -17.40
N ALA A 75 11.48 4.17 -16.22
CA ALA A 75 12.51 5.19 -15.97
C ALA A 75 13.86 4.84 -16.64
N GLU A 76 14.18 3.55 -16.76
CA GLU A 76 15.36 3.03 -17.45
C GLU A 76 14.93 1.90 -18.43
N PRO A 77 14.28 2.17 -19.57
CA PRO A 77 13.84 1.12 -20.49
C PRO A 77 15.04 0.37 -21.10
N PHE A 78 14.86 -0.91 -21.41
CA PHE A 78 15.90 -1.70 -22.08
C PHE A 78 16.01 -1.35 -23.56
N HIS A 79 17.25 -1.21 -24.04
CA HIS A 79 17.54 -1.23 -25.47
C HIS A 79 17.49 -2.67 -25.98
N LYS A 80 16.45 -3.02 -26.75
CA LYS A 80 16.39 -4.29 -27.48
C LYS A 80 17.29 -4.21 -28.71
N VAL A 81 18.25 -5.14 -28.81
CA VAL A 81 19.06 -5.29 -30.02
C VAL A 81 18.21 -5.97 -31.10
N PRO A 82 18.08 -5.41 -32.32
CA PRO A 82 17.39 -6.07 -33.42
C PRO A 82 18.07 -7.39 -33.78
N GLN A 83 17.30 -8.48 -33.84
CA GLN A 83 17.80 -9.79 -34.23
C GLN A 83 17.78 -9.92 -35.77
N PRO A 84 18.86 -10.43 -36.41
CA PRO A 84 18.84 -10.83 -37.81
C PRO A 84 18.07 -12.15 -38.02
N GLU A 85 17.94 -12.56 -39.28
CA GLU A 85 17.55 -13.94 -39.61
C GLU A 85 18.64 -14.92 -39.12
N LEU A 86 18.23 -16.03 -38.51
CA LEU A 86 19.13 -17.02 -37.91
C LEU A 86 18.93 -18.39 -38.58
N ARG A 87 19.53 -18.61 -39.77
CA ARG A 87 19.40 -19.87 -40.50
C ARG A 87 20.45 -20.90 -40.09
N GLU A 88 21.70 -20.47 -39.92
CA GLU A 88 22.84 -21.33 -39.62
C GLU A 88 23.54 -20.96 -38.30
N ARG A 89 24.31 -21.90 -37.73
CA ARG A 89 25.12 -21.70 -36.52
C ARG A 89 25.96 -20.41 -36.59
N HIS A 90 26.53 -20.12 -37.75
CA HIS A 90 27.40 -18.97 -37.96
C HIS A 90 26.65 -17.63 -37.85
N ASP A 91 25.36 -17.57 -38.19
CA ASP A 91 24.57 -16.33 -38.04
C ASP A 91 24.36 -15.99 -36.56
N VAL A 92 24.14 -17.01 -35.71
CA VAL A 92 24.03 -16.84 -34.25
C VAL A 92 25.37 -16.41 -33.64
N GLU A 93 26.48 -17.01 -34.07
CA GLU A 93 27.82 -16.61 -33.62
C GLU A 93 28.18 -15.18 -34.05
N ARG A 94 27.81 -14.78 -35.28
CA ARG A 94 27.96 -13.41 -35.79
C ARG A 94 27.08 -12.43 -35.01
N PHE A 95 25.81 -12.77 -34.78
CA PHE A 95 24.87 -11.92 -34.02
C PHE A 95 25.35 -11.66 -32.59
N LEU A 96 25.84 -12.67 -31.86
CA LEU A 96 26.39 -12.46 -30.51
C LEU A 96 27.62 -11.54 -30.49
N TYR A 97 28.40 -11.53 -31.57
CA TYR A 97 29.56 -10.64 -31.73
C TYR A 97 29.13 -9.21 -32.08
N GLU A 98 28.24 -9.04 -33.05
CA GLU A 98 27.74 -7.74 -33.51
C GLU A 98 26.86 -7.03 -32.46
N ALA A 99 26.04 -7.79 -31.73
CA ALA A 99 25.31 -7.32 -30.54
C ALA A 99 26.22 -7.09 -29.32
N GLY A 100 27.52 -7.38 -29.42
CA GLY A 100 28.52 -7.13 -28.38
C GLY A 100 28.31 -7.92 -27.09
N VAL A 101 27.62 -9.06 -27.11
CA VAL A 101 27.11 -9.74 -25.89
C VAL A 101 28.22 -10.04 -24.87
N ARG A 102 29.39 -10.47 -25.33
CA ARG A 102 30.57 -10.75 -24.48
C ARG A 102 31.28 -9.48 -24.00
N GLU A 103 31.26 -8.41 -24.80
CA GLU A 103 31.95 -7.15 -24.54
C GLU A 103 31.07 -6.10 -23.84
N ASN A 104 29.79 -6.42 -23.63
CA ASN A 104 28.80 -5.53 -23.00
C ASN A 104 29.25 -5.10 -21.60
N ARG A 105 29.18 -3.81 -21.30
CA ARG A 105 29.63 -3.17 -20.04
C ARG A 105 28.52 -2.38 -19.33
N GLY A 106 27.25 -2.60 -19.70
CA GLY A 106 26.10 -1.91 -19.09
C GLY A 106 25.76 -2.40 -17.67
N LYS A 107 24.88 -1.66 -16.99
CA LYS A 107 24.25 -2.04 -15.71
C LYS A 107 23.55 -3.41 -15.79
N ALA A 108 22.92 -3.74 -16.91
CA ALA A 108 22.15 -4.97 -17.07
C ALA A 108 22.18 -5.56 -18.50
N LEU A 109 22.35 -6.88 -18.59
CA LEU A 109 22.22 -7.68 -19.81
C LEU A 109 21.17 -8.78 -19.61
N VAL A 110 20.14 -8.79 -20.45
CA VAL A 110 19.12 -9.84 -20.48
C VAL A 110 19.25 -10.60 -21.79
N LEU A 111 19.44 -11.92 -21.71
CA LEU A 111 19.47 -12.82 -22.87
C LEU A 111 18.26 -13.76 -22.82
N PHE A 112 17.32 -13.60 -23.74
CA PHE A 112 16.16 -14.48 -23.89
C PHE A 112 16.39 -15.45 -25.05
N ILE A 113 16.29 -16.76 -24.80
CA ILE A 113 16.54 -17.82 -25.79
C ILE A 113 15.24 -18.62 -25.99
N THR A 114 14.74 -18.70 -27.22
CA THR A 114 13.57 -19.53 -27.57
C THR A 114 13.70 -20.17 -28.95
N GLY A 115 13.08 -21.33 -29.12
CA GLY A 115 13.16 -22.17 -30.31
C GLY A 115 13.10 -23.65 -29.95
N HIS A 116 13.27 -24.54 -30.92
CA HIS A 116 13.30 -25.98 -30.68
C HIS A 116 14.60 -26.38 -29.98
N GLY A 117 14.46 -26.95 -28.77
CA GLY A 117 15.54 -27.58 -28.02
C GLY A 117 15.62 -29.08 -28.32
N ARG A 118 16.83 -29.61 -28.49
CA ARG A 118 17.06 -31.06 -28.70
C ARG A 118 18.25 -31.55 -27.88
N MET A 119 18.05 -32.68 -27.19
CA MET A 119 19.13 -33.38 -26.50
C MET A 119 19.95 -34.24 -27.47
N GLY A 120 21.26 -34.04 -27.47
CA GLY A 120 22.23 -34.93 -28.11
C GLY A 120 22.56 -36.15 -27.25
N ALA A 121 23.29 -37.12 -27.82
CA ALA A 121 23.60 -38.40 -27.17
C ALA A 121 24.36 -38.28 -25.82
N SER A 122 25.12 -37.20 -25.63
CA SER A 122 25.84 -36.85 -24.39
C SER A 122 24.95 -36.24 -23.29
N ARG A 123 23.65 -36.03 -23.55
CA ARG A 123 22.79 -35.07 -22.82
C ARG A 123 23.25 -33.60 -22.92
N THR A 124 23.98 -33.26 -23.98
CA THR A 124 24.18 -31.85 -24.39
C THR A 124 22.90 -31.30 -25.00
N HIS A 125 22.48 -30.08 -24.61
CA HIS A 125 21.29 -29.42 -25.16
C HIS A 125 21.66 -28.48 -26.31
N PHE A 126 21.06 -28.71 -27.48
CA PHE A 126 21.22 -27.89 -28.66
C PHE A 126 19.94 -27.10 -28.98
N LEU A 127 20.09 -25.80 -29.19
CA LEU A 127 19.11 -25.00 -29.93
C LEU A 127 19.21 -25.39 -31.41
N GLN A 128 18.11 -25.88 -31.97
CA GLN A 128 18.01 -26.17 -33.40
C GLN A 128 17.83 -24.87 -34.20
N LEU A 129 18.36 -24.85 -35.41
CA LEU A 129 18.23 -23.80 -36.42
C LEU A 129 17.69 -24.41 -37.73
N PRO A 130 17.10 -23.64 -38.65
CA PRO A 130 16.59 -24.17 -39.92
C PRO A 130 17.62 -25.02 -40.70
N GLY A 131 18.89 -24.58 -40.76
CA GLY A 131 20.00 -25.33 -41.38
C GLY A 131 20.55 -26.52 -40.56
N THR A 132 19.83 -27.02 -39.54
CA THR A 132 20.35 -28.07 -38.65
C THR A 132 20.23 -29.46 -39.24
N ASP A 133 21.34 -29.98 -39.76
CA ASP A 133 21.53 -31.42 -39.98
C ASP A 133 21.46 -32.18 -38.63
N PRO A 134 20.45 -33.04 -38.39
CA PRO A 134 20.29 -33.75 -37.11
C PRO A 134 21.37 -34.80 -36.85
N THR A 135 22.17 -35.18 -37.86
CA THR A 135 23.31 -36.10 -37.75
C THR A 135 24.62 -35.38 -37.44
N ARG A 136 24.68 -34.05 -37.67
CA ARG A 136 25.88 -33.22 -37.50
C ARG A 136 25.70 -32.06 -36.51
N GLN A 137 24.81 -32.20 -35.52
CA GLN A 137 24.42 -31.19 -34.52
C GLN A 137 25.60 -30.37 -33.94
N LEU A 138 26.75 -30.97 -33.65
CA LEU A 138 27.94 -30.26 -33.14
C LEU A 138 28.49 -29.18 -34.09
N ALA A 139 28.25 -29.30 -35.40
CA ALA A 139 28.66 -28.37 -36.42
C ALA A 139 27.52 -27.46 -36.92
N THR A 140 26.28 -27.94 -36.94
CA THR A 140 25.13 -27.25 -37.56
C THR A 140 24.16 -26.60 -36.57
N ALA A 141 24.07 -27.12 -35.35
CA ALA A 141 23.26 -26.55 -34.27
C ALA A 141 24.13 -25.76 -33.27
N VAL A 142 23.49 -24.99 -32.40
CA VAL A 142 24.16 -24.21 -31.37
C VAL A 142 23.92 -24.87 -30.01
N ARG A 143 24.97 -25.10 -29.21
CA ARG A 143 24.80 -25.52 -27.82
C ARG A 143 24.26 -24.37 -27.00
N THR A 144 23.17 -24.58 -26.27
CA THR A 144 22.54 -23.52 -25.47
C THR A 144 23.44 -23.07 -24.30
N SER A 145 24.30 -23.98 -23.83
CA SER A 145 25.38 -23.69 -22.89
C SER A 145 26.41 -22.69 -23.42
N ASP A 146 26.79 -22.74 -24.71
CA ASP A 146 27.69 -21.76 -25.35
C ASP A 146 27.04 -20.35 -25.43
N LEU A 147 25.72 -20.27 -25.60
CA LEU A 147 24.94 -19.02 -25.59
C LEU A 147 24.88 -18.40 -24.18
N VAL A 148 24.49 -19.20 -23.18
CA VAL A 148 24.36 -18.75 -21.78
C VAL A 148 25.73 -18.28 -21.26
N ALA A 149 26.80 -19.04 -21.54
CA ALA A 149 28.16 -18.64 -21.18
C ALA A 149 28.61 -17.32 -21.84
N ALA A 150 28.08 -16.97 -23.03
CA ALA A 150 28.37 -15.69 -23.68
C ALA A 150 27.84 -14.48 -22.90
N ALA A 151 26.67 -14.62 -22.25
CA ALA A 151 26.11 -13.57 -21.42
C ALA A 151 26.73 -13.54 -20.01
N LEU A 152 26.94 -14.70 -19.36
CA LEU A 152 27.43 -14.73 -17.97
C LEU A 152 28.87 -14.22 -17.81
N ASP A 153 29.78 -14.58 -18.73
CA ASP A 153 31.17 -14.11 -18.72
C ASP A 153 31.36 -12.75 -19.41
N SER A 154 30.25 -12.04 -19.72
CA SER A 154 30.29 -10.65 -20.18
C SER A 154 30.84 -9.70 -19.10
N HIS A 155 31.01 -8.43 -19.47
CA HIS A 155 31.41 -7.37 -18.52
C HIS A 155 30.23 -6.59 -17.91
N ALA A 156 28.98 -6.93 -18.23
CA ALA A 156 27.79 -6.20 -17.79
C ALA A 156 27.53 -6.47 -16.30
N GLU A 157 27.26 -5.45 -15.49
CA GLU A 157 27.23 -5.55 -14.02
C GLU A 157 26.26 -6.62 -13.49
N ASN A 158 25.14 -6.82 -14.19
CA ASN A 158 24.12 -7.81 -13.84
C ASN A 158 23.68 -8.55 -15.11
N VAL A 159 23.44 -9.86 -15.00
CA VAL A 159 23.04 -10.73 -16.12
C VAL A 159 21.88 -11.63 -15.73
N LEU A 160 20.86 -11.68 -16.58
CA LEU A 160 19.78 -12.68 -16.50
C LEU A 160 19.66 -13.40 -17.85
N VAL A 161 19.74 -14.73 -17.83
CA VAL A 161 19.47 -15.55 -19.02
C VAL A 161 18.17 -16.34 -18.80
N ILE A 162 17.23 -16.22 -19.74
CA ILE A 162 15.96 -16.95 -19.72
C ILE A 162 15.97 -17.94 -20.90
N VAL A 163 15.80 -19.23 -20.59
CA VAL A 163 15.84 -20.32 -21.58
C VAL A 163 14.45 -20.95 -21.71
N ASN A 164 13.75 -20.63 -22.80
CA ASN A 164 12.45 -21.19 -23.16
C ASN A 164 12.55 -22.14 -24.36
N THR A 165 13.05 -23.35 -24.11
CA THR A 165 13.21 -24.40 -25.13
C THR A 165 12.71 -25.76 -24.59
N CYS A 166 12.36 -26.68 -25.48
CA CYS A 166 12.10 -28.08 -25.09
C CYS A 166 13.31 -28.63 -24.33
N PHE A 167 13.10 -29.34 -23.22
CA PHE A 167 14.16 -29.86 -22.35
C PHE A 167 15.10 -28.81 -21.73
N ALA A 168 14.66 -27.55 -21.53
CA ALA A 168 15.52 -26.45 -21.03
C ALA A 168 16.25 -26.74 -19.70
N GLN A 169 15.66 -27.46 -18.74
CA GLN A 169 16.39 -27.87 -17.52
C GLN A 169 17.52 -28.88 -17.79
N GLY A 170 17.54 -29.53 -18.95
CA GLY A 170 18.68 -30.36 -19.40
C GLY A 170 19.98 -29.57 -19.56
N VAL A 171 19.89 -28.26 -19.86
CA VAL A 171 21.05 -27.35 -19.97
C VAL A 171 21.79 -27.22 -18.63
N ALA A 172 21.11 -27.42 -17.49
CA ALA A 172 21.68 -27.25 -16.15
C ALA A 172 22.92 -28.12 -15.85
N GLY A 173 22.98 -29.32 -16.43
CA GLY A 173 24.11 -30.24 -16.26
C GLY A 173 25.43 -29.71 -16.85
N GLU A 174 25.36 -28.88 -17.90
CA GLU A 174 26.54 -28.26 -18.52
C GLU A 174 26.87 -26.89 -17.91
N LEU A 175 25.86 -26.18 -17.38
CA LEU A 175 26.03 -24.82 -16.87
C LEU A 175 26.76 -24.73 -15.54
N LEU A 176 26.57 -25.68 -14.62
CA LEU A 176 27.27 -25.66 -13.33
C LEU A 176 28.82 -25.78 -13.49
N PRO A 177 29.35 -26.69 -14.34
CA PRO A 177 30.78 -26.68 -14.70
C PRO A 177 31.24 -25.37 -15.37
N LEU A 178 30.50 -24.85 -16.36
CA LEU A 178 30.88 -23.62 -17.07
C LEU A 178 30.88 -22.38 -16.15
N PHE A 179 29.90 -22.27 -15.26
CA PHE A 179 29.90 -21.27 -14.19
C PHE A 179 31.06 -21.48 -13.20
N GLY A 180 31.53 -22.72 -13.03
CA GLY A 180 32.75 -23.06 -12.32
C GLY A 180 34.02 -22.43 -12.90
N GLU A 181 34.11 -22.27 -14.23
CA GLU A 181 35.23 -21.63 -14.92
C GLU A 181 35.20 -20.09 -14.85
N ILE A 182 34.01 -19.47 -14.81
CA ILE A 182 33.86 -18.01 -14.73
C ILE A 182 34.64 -17.45 -13.54
N ALA A 183 35.48 -16.45 -13.76
CA ALA A 183 36.44 -15.98 -12.76
C ALA A 183 35.77 -15.65 -11.41
N GLY A 184 36.33 -16.11 -10.30
CA GLY A 184 35.71 -15.94 -8.97
C GLY A 184 35.47 -14.49 -8.52
N ARG A 185 36.14 -13.51 -9.15
CA ARG A 185 35.86 -12.07 -9.00
C ARG A 185 34.52 -11.66 -9.65
N ARG A 186 34.19 -12.24 -10.81
CA ARG A 186 32.98 -11.98 -11.59
C ARG A 186 31.76 -12.55 -10.86
N ARG A 187 31.83 -13.81 -10.43
CA ARG A 187 30.78 -14.49 -9.63
C ARG A 187 30.46 -13.88 -8.26
N ARG A 188 31.30 -12.98 -7.73
CA ARG A 188 31.08 -12.29 -6.44
C ARG A 188 30.84 -10.79 -6.57
N GLY A 189 30.98 -10.23 -7.78
CA GLY A 189 30.85 -8.79 -8.04
C GLY A 189 29.75 -8.47 -9.04
N ALA A 190 28.84 -9.41 -9.31
CA ALA A 190 27.77 -9.30 -10.28
C ALA A 190 26.63 -10.26 -9.93
N GLN A 191 25.38 -9.85 -10.18
CA GLN A 191 24.25 -10.79 -10.21
C GLN A 191 24.30 -11.59 -11.52
N LEU A 192 24.30 -12.92 -11.43
CA LEU A 192 24.45 -13.83 -12.56
C LEU A 192 23.40 -14.95 -12.48
N ASP A 193 22.22 -14.72 -13.03
CA ASP A 193 21.07 -15.61 -12.89
C ASP A 193 20.70 -16.31 -14.20
N VAL A 194 20.28 -17.58 -14.09
CA VAL A 194 19.75 -18.35 -15.24
C VAL A 194 18.46 -19.03 -14.84
N VAL A 195 17.41 -18.84 -15.65
CA VAL A 195 16.06 -19.39 -15.44
C VAL A 195 15.63 -20.20 -16.66
N ALA A 196 15.12 -21.41 -16.42
CA ALA A 196 14.55 -22.30 -17.44
C ALA A 196 13.03 -22.48 -17.24
N THR A 197 12.28 -22.73 -18.32
CA THR A 197 10.80 -22.77 -18.30
C THR A 197 10.17 -24.16 -18.28
N CYS A 198 10.96 -25.23 -18.44
CA CYS A 198 10.49 -26.61 -18.62
C CYS A 198 11.43 -27.62 -17.97
N ASP A 199 10.85 -28.67 -17.37
CA ASP A 199 11.57 -29.79 -16.74
C ASP A 199 12.33 -30.66 -17.77
N GLN A 200 13.22 -31.55 -17.31
CA GLN A 200 14.26 -32.21 -18.12
C GLN A 200 13.75 -33.12 -19.23
N ASP A 201 12.51 -33.62 -19.13
CA ASP A 201 11.91 -34.60 -20.02
C ASP A 201 10.65 -34.08 -20.75
N GLN A 202 10.47 -32.74 -20.87
CA GLN A 202 9.23 -32.14 -21.42
C GLN A 202 9.43 -31.35 -22.74
N LEU A 203 8.46 -31.50 -23.63
CA LEU A 203 8.25 -30.65 -24.80
C LEU A 203 7.51 -29.36 -24.38
N VAL A 204 7.86 -28.23 -24.99
CA VAL A 204 7.14 -26.96 -24.80
C VAL A 204 5.73 -27.09 -25.39
N GLN A 205 4.71 -26.77 -24.58
CA GLN A 205 3.37 -26.56 -25.10
C GLN A 205 3.29 -25.21 -25.80
N VAL A 206 2.90 -25.24 -27.09
CA VAL A 206 2.69 -24.05 -27.92
C VAL A 206 1.77 -23.05 -27.21
N ARG A 207 2.12 -21.75 -27.28
CA ARG A 207 1.42 -20.61 -26.64
C ARG A 207 1.21 -20.67 -25.11
N ARG A 208 1.53 -21.78 -24.42
CA ARG A 208 1.33 -21.89 -22.95
C ARG A 208 2.20 -20.89 -22.19
N PHE A 209 3.50 -20.83 -22.47
CA PHE A 209 4.44 -19.90 -21.82
C PHE A 209 4.07 -18.41 -22.00
N PRO A 210 3.85 -17.86 -23.22
CA PRO A 210 3.45 -16.46 -23.37
C PRO A 210 2.11 -16.15 -22.71
N SER A 211 1.13 -17.08 -22.74
CA SER A 211 -0.14 -16.86 -22.03
C SER A 211 0.05 -16.65 -20.53
N VAL A 212 0.99 -17.38 -19.90
CA VAL A 212 1.32 -17.22 -18.48
C VAL A 212 2.09 -15.92 -18.28
N LEU A 213 3.10 -15.64 -19.10
CA LEU A 213 3.93 -14.44 -18.98
C LEU A 213 3.11 -13.14 -19.13
N ARG A 214 2.09 -13.14 -20.01
CA ARG A 214 1.14 -12.02 -20.14
C ARG A 214 0.27 -11.87 -18.90
N ARG A 215 -0.29 -12.95 -18.34
CA ARG A 215 -1.02 -12.87 -17.07
C ARG A 215 -0.12 -12.40 -15.91
N VAL A 216 1.17 -12.77 -15.90
CA VAL A 216 2.14 -12.26 -14.92
C VAL A 216 2.36 -10.76 -15.08
N LEU A 217 2.50 -10.26 -16.31
CA LEU A 217 2.60 -8.82 -16.60
C LEU A 217 1.36 -8.06 -16.11
N ASP A 218 0.15 -8.58 -16.37
CA ASP A 218 -1.10 -7.99 -15.90
C ASP A 218 -1.26 -8.07 -14.38
N ARG A 219 -0.89 -9.20 -13.76
CA ARG A 219 -0.86 -9.41 -12.30
C ARG A 219 0.08 -8.41 -11.63
N LEU A 220 1.30 -8.25 -12.16
CA LEU A 220 2.29 -7.30 -11.64
C LEU A 220 1.75 -5.87 -11.68
N ARG A 221 1.05 -5.48 -12.74
CA ARG A 221 0.41 -4.17 -12.90
C ARG A 221 -0.81 -3.93 -12.01
N THR A 222 -1.40 -4.98 -11.40
CA THR A 222 -2.73 -4.88 -10.75
C THR A 222 -2.80 -5.47 -9.34
N SER A 223 -2.55 -6.77 -9.14
CA SER A 223 -2.80 -7.49 -7.88
C SER A 223 -1.56 -8.01 -7.16
N ALA A 224 -0.39 -8.05 -7.81
CA ALA A 224 0.86 -8.44 -7.13
C ALA A 224 1.23 -7.43 -6.03
N GLN A 225 0.89 -6.14 -6.22
CA GLN A 225 1.06 -5.06 -5.26
C GLN A 225 2.52 -4.88 -4.76
N ILE A 226 3.51 -5.26 -5.58
CA ILE A 226 4.95 -5.15 -5.26
C ILE A 226 5.39 -3.69 -5.41
N THR A 227 6.06 -3.15 -4.38
CA THR A 227 6.32 -1.72 -4.21
C THR A 227 7.72 -1.27 -4.65
N HIS A 228 8.62 -2.21 -4.96
CA HIS A 228 9.95 -1.91 -5.47
C HIS A 228 9.96 -1.67 -6.99
N GLU A 229 10.88 -0.82 -7.48
CA GLU A 229 11.07 -0.53 -8.92
C GLU A 229 11.52 -1.77 -9.74
N ARG A 230 12.16 -2.72 -9.06
CA ARG A 230 12.78 -3.91 -9.65
C ARG A 230 12.32 -5.15 -8.87
N LEU A 231 12.18 -6.28 -9.55
CA LEU A 231 11.79 -7.55 -8.94
C LEU A 231 13.04 -8.38 -8.59
N SER A 232 12.98 -9.19 -7.53
CA SER A 232 13.92 -10.30 -7.37
C SER A 232 13.56 -11.44 -8.34
N VAL A 233 14.52 -12.32 -8.64
CA VAL A 233 14.25 -13.52 -9.46
C VAL A 233 13.22 -14.42 -8.77
N THR A 234 13.25 -14.53 -7.43
CA THR A 234 12.24 -15.27 -6.68
C THR A 234 10.85 -14.63 -6.77
N GLN A 235 10.73 -13.29 -6.75
CA GLN A 235 9.45 -12.61 -6.96
C GLN A 235 8.86 -12.91 -8.36
N LEU A 236 9.70 -12.89 -9.42
CA LEU A 236 9.28 -13.34 -10.76
C LEU A 236 8.77 -14.79 -10.73
N MET A 237 9.52 -15.71 -10.13
CA MET A 237 9.15 -17.13 -10.06
C MET A 237 7.85 -17.35 -9.27
N THR A 238 7.66 -16.66 -8.15
CA THR A 238 6.46 -16.76 -7.32
C THR A 238 5.21 -16.28 -8.06
N GLU A 239 5.25 -15.10 -8.70
CA GLU A 239 4.07 -14.63 -9.44
C GLU A 239 3.83 -15.44 -10.73
N PHE A 240 4.88 -16.00 -11.35
CA PHE A 240 4.73 -16.96 -12.45
C PHE A 240 4.04 -18.25 -11.99
N GLU A 241 4.44 -18.83 -10.87
CA GLU A 241 3.76 -20.02 -10.31
C GLU A 241 2.32 -19.72 -9.90
N ASN A 242 2.01 -18.51 -9.42
CA ASN A 242 0.64 -18.10 -9.13
C ASN A 242 -0.26 -18.19 -10.37
N GLU A 243 0.23 -17.73 -11.52
CA GLU A 243 -0.50 -17.75 -12.79
C GLU A 243 -0.52 -19.12 -13.52
N LEU A 244 0.10 -20.16 -12.95
CA LEU A 244 -0.08 -21.55 -13.42
C LEU A 244 -1.34 -22.21 -12.86
N GLY A 245 -1.93 -21.67 -11.80
CA GLY A 245 -3.14 -22.21 -11.17
C GLY A 245 -2.88 -23.47 -10.36
N SER A 246 -3.22 -24.64 -10.91
CA SER A 246 -3.32 -25.91 -10.17
C SER A 246 -1.98 -26.62 -9.96
N ASP A 247 -1.89 -27.44 -8.91
CA ASP A 247 -0.71 -28.26 -8.57
C ASP A 247 -0.11 -29.05 -9.74
N PRO A 248 -0.88 -29.77 -10.58
CA PRO A 248 -0.33 -30.46 -11.74
C PRO A 248 0.30 -29.53 -12.78
N GLU A 249 -0.23 -28.31 -12.94
CA GLU A 249 0.31 -27.32 -13.88
C GLU A 249 1.56 -26.65 -13.33
N ARG A 250 1.55 -26.27 -12.03
CA ARG A 250 2.74 -25.79 -11.30
C ARG A 250 3.90 -26.78 -11.41
N ARG A 251 3.64 -28.08 -11.23
CA ARG A 251 4.67 -29.14 -11.32
C ARG A 251 5.28 -29.31 -12.72
N LYS A 252 4.53 -29.03 -13.80
CA LYS A 252 5.01 -29.16 -15.19
C LYS A 252 5.70 -27.90 -15.73
N HIS A 253 5.22 -26.73 -15.32
CA HIS A 253 5.44 -25.47 -16.03
C HIS A 253 6.02 -24.35 -15.17
N ARG A 254 6.34 -24.60 -13.89
CA ARG A 254 7.07 -23.63 -13.05
C ARG A 254 8.40 -23.24 -13.69
N LEU A 255 8.91 -22.08 -13.28
CA LEU A 255 10.27 -21.68 -13.62
C LEU A 255 11.27 -22.44 -12.73
N HIS A 256 12.43 -22.78 -13.30
CA HIS A 256 13.53 -23.43 -12.60
C HIS A 256 14.75 -22.51 -12.60
N ARG A 257 15.22 -22.09 -11.41
CA ARG A 257 16.48 -21.32 -11.27
C ARG A 257 17.66 -22.29 -11.39
N VAL A 258 18.40 -22.17 -12.48
CA VAL A 258 19.52 -23.06 -12.83
C VAL A 258 20.84 -22.54 -12.28
N ILE A 259 21.01 -21.22 -12.24
CA ILE A 259 22.08 -20.53 -11.53
C ILE A 259 21.45 -19.44 -10.68
N ASP A 260 21.82 -19.40 -9.41
CA ASP A 260 21.45 -18.37 -8.44
C ASP A 260 22.65 -17.44 -8.22
N GLY A 261 22.54 -16.20 -8.69
CA GLY A 261 23.59 -15.19 -8.59
C GLY A 261 23.19 -13.94 -7.80
N SER A 262 21.89 -13.71 -7.58
CA SER A 262 21.36 -12.58 -6.78
C SER A 262 20.79 -12.99 -5.42
N GLY A 263 20.62 -14.28 -5.12
CA GLY A 263 19.90 -14.74 -3.94
C GLY A 263 18.38 -14.52 -4.06
N SER A 264 17.65 -14.72 -2.97
CA SER A 264 16.18 -14.76 -3.01
C SER A 264 15.51 -13.38 -2.93
N THR A 265 16.05 -12.47 -2.11
CA THR A 265 15.41 -11.20 -1.75
C THR A 265 15.95 -9.99 -2.50
N VAL A 266 17.14 -10.06 -3.11
CA VAL A 266 17.75 -8.89 -3.74
C VAL A 266 17.05 -8.56 -5.07
N PRO A 267 16.52 -7.34 -5.26
CA PRO A 267 15.99 -6.91 -6.55
C PRO A 267 17.05 -6.92 -7.64
N SER A 268 16.67 -7.30 -8.87
CA SER A 268 17.62 -7.40 -9.97
C SER A 268 17.53 -6.23 -10.95
N PRO A 269 18.65 -5.57 -11.30
CA PRO A 269 18.72 -4.66 -12.45
C PRO A 269 18.33 -5.29 -13.79
N CYS A 270 18.19 -6.61 -13.88
CA CYS A 270 17.67 -7.32 -15.03
C CYS A 270 16.12 -7.41 -15.09
N LEU A 271 15.41 -7.09 -14.00
CA LEU A 271 13.95 -7.30 -13.86
C LEU A 271 13.21 -6.01 -13.44
N PRO A 272 12.68 -5.21 -14.38
CA PRO A 272 11.84 -4.06 -14.04
C PRO A 272 10.47 -4.52 -13.51
N ASN A 273 9.91 -3.83 -12.52
CA ASN A 273 8.54 -4.04 -12.05
C ASN A 273 7.56 -3.15 -12.85
N PRO A 274 6.70 -3.70 -13.72
CA PRO A 274 5.78 -2.93 -14.56
C PRO A 274 4.60 -2.35 -13.76
N GLY A 275 4.36 -2.86 -12.54
CA GLY A 275 3.39 -2.32 -11.59
C GLY A 275 3.93 -1.22 -10.67
N TYR A 276 5.24 -0.93 -10.71
CA TYR A 276 5.83 0.08 -9.83
C TYR A 276 5.15 1.44 -10.00
N ARG A 277 4.86 2.09 -8.88
CA ARG A 277 4.39 3.47 -8.80
C ARG A 277 5.29 4.18 -7.80
N PRO A 278 6.11 5.16 -8.23
CA PRO A 278 7.01 5.84 -7.31
C PRO A 278 6.19 6.53 -6.20
N PRO A 279 6.58 6.39 -4.92
CA PRO A 279 5.85 6.99 -3.82
C PRO A 279 5.86 8.51 -3.95
N ARG A 280 4.68 9.14 -3.84
CA ARG A 280 4.55 10.59 -3.90
C ARG A 280 5.17 11.21 -2.65
N GLU A 281 6.29 11.90 -2.79
CA GLU A 281 6.94 12.57 -1.66
C GLU A 281 6.20 13.87 -1.32
N VAL A 282 5.32 13.83 -0.31
CA VAL A 282 4.46 14.97 0.05
C VAL A 282 4.85 15.63 1.39
N VAL A 283 5.55 14.91 2.27
CA VAL A 283 6.08 15.46 3.54
C VAL A 283 7.50 14.91 3.80
N ALA A 284 8.27 15.61 4.63
CA ALA A 284 9.62 15.21 5.00
C ALA A 284 9.62 13.89 5.81
N PRO A 285 10.67 13.04 5.70
CA PRO A 285 10.70 11.71 6.34
C PRO A 285 10.32 11.70 7.83
N ALA A 286 10.79 12.68 8.62
CA ALA A 286 10.50 12.83 10.04
C ALA A 286 9.00 13.01 10.39
N ARG A 287 8.16 13.38 9.42
CA ARG A 287 6.71 13.62 9.60
C ARG A 287 5.84 12.53 8.98
N ARG A 288 6.39 11.69 8.08
CA ARG A 288 5.66 10.64 7.35
C ARG A 288 4.85 9.65 8.22
N PRO A 289 5.29 9.21 9.43
CA PRO A 289 4.57 8.17 10.18
C PRO A 289 3.19 8.57 10.74
N VAL A 290 2.90 9.87 10.91
CA VAL A 290 1.61 10.37 11.43
C VAL A 290 0.97 11.40 10.49
N ALA A 291 1.73 11.97 9.56
CA ALA A 291 1.14 12.64 8.41
C ALA A 291 0.23 11.69 7.64
N THR A 292 -0.71 12.26 6.90
CA THR A 292 -1.51 11.51 5.93
C THR A 292 -0.59 10.80 4.93
N PRO A 293 -0.67 9.47 4.74
CA PRO A 293 0.18 8.76 3.77
C PRO A 293 -0.09 9.25 2.35
N ALA A 294 0.92 9.41 1.49
CA ALA A 294 0.74 10.17 0.26
C ALA A 294 -0.22 9.58 -0.79
N ALA A 295 -0.39 8.25 -0.85
CA ALA A 295 -1.44 7.62 -1.64
C ALA A 295 -2.82 7.91 -1.04
N ASP A 296 -2.95 7.80 0.29
CA ASP A 296 -4.12 8.27 1.03
C ASP A 296 -4.25 9.80 1.06
N ILE A 297 -3.26 10.62 0.66
CA ILE A 297 -3.41 12.09 0.56
C ILE A 297 -4.38 12.40 -0.55
N ASP A 298 -4.26 11.84 -1.74
CA ASP A 298 -5.28 12.04 -2.77
C ASP A 298 -6.65 11.42 -2.38
N VAL A 299 -6.67 10.49 -1.41
CA VAL A 299 -7.90 9.91 -0.82
C VAL A 299 -8.30 10.58 0.53
N TRP A 300 -7.62 11.65 0.97
CA TRP A 300 -7.87 12.40 2.23
C TRP A 300 -8.12 13.88 1.93
N LEU A 301 -7.46 14.39 0.91
CA LEU A 301 -8.01 15.38 -0.03
C LEU A 301 -9.27 14.83 -0.76
N ALA A 302 -9.69 13.60 -0.49
CA ALA A 302 -11.07 13.13 -0.58
C ALA A 302 -11.77 13.01 0.80
N ARG A 303 -11.40 12.04 1.65
CA ARG A 303 -12.11 11.68 2.91
C ARG A 303 -12.17 12.78 4.00
N ALA A 304 -11.23 13.72 4.01
CA ALA A 304 -11.14 14.84 4.96
C ALA A 304 -11.38 16.21 4.33
N SER A 305 -11.69 16.26 3.02
CA SER A 305 -12.11 17.44 2.27
C SER A 305 -13.58 17.38 1.83
N GLY A 306 -14.26 16.24 2.03
CA GLY A 306 -15.62 15.98 1.58
C GLY A 306 -15.78 15.45 0.15
N ARG A 307 -14.68 15.25 -0.61
CA ARG A 307 -14.76 14.85 -2.03
C ARG A 307 -15.03 13.37 -2.24
N PRO A 308 -15.81 13.02 -3.27
CA PRO A 308 -16.30 10.98 -3.61
C PRO A 308 -15.25 10.22 -4.43
N HIS A 309 -14.31 10.93 -5.06
CA HIS A 309 -13.29 10.37 -5.96
C HIS A 309 -12.16 11.39 -6.23
N ALA A 310 -11.09 10.95 -6.90
CA ALA A 310 -9.88 11.74 -7.12
C ALA A 310 -10.05 12.98 -8.02
N ASP A 311 -11.04 12.97 -8.92
CA ASP A 311 -11.21 13.98 -9.98
C ASP A 311 -12.14 15.15 -9.59
N ASP A 312 -12.57 15.24 -8.34
CA ASP A 312 -13.34 16.38 -7.82
C ASP A 312 -12.39 17.53 -7.38
N PRO A 313 -12.73 18.82 -7.63
CA PRO A 313 -11.89 19.96 -7.28
C PRO A 313 -12.19 20.67 -5.94
N GLY A 314 -13.30 20.38 -5.23
CA GLY A 314 -13.83 21.22 -4.14
C GLY A 314 -13.30 20.92 -2.73
N TRP A 315 -12.86 21.93 -1.96
CA TRP A 315 -12.28 21.73 -0.62
C TRP A 315 -13.23 22.16 0.51
N TYR A 316 -13.60 21.21 1.39
CA TYR A 316 -14.58 21.44 2.47
C TYR A 316 -14.10 20.90 3.82
N PHE A 317 -13.06 21.52 4.40
CA PHE A 317 -12.58 21.18 5.75
C PHE A 317 -13.38 21.91 6.84
N SER A 318 -14.58 21.41 7.13
CA SER A 318 -15.55 21.98 8.09
C SER A 318 -15.43 21.38 9.51
N GLY A 319 -16.00 22.07 10.50
CA GLY A 319 -15.97 21.65 11.91
C GLY A 319 -14.62 21.72 12.62
N ARG A 320 -14.61 21.37 13.90
CA ARG A 320 -13.46 21.26 14.84
C ARG A 320 -12.58 22.51 14.99
N ARG A 321 -13.04 23.67 14.52
CA ARG A 321 -12.30 24.95 14.52
C ARG A 321 -11.67 25.27 15.88
N ARG A 322 -12.44 25.16 16.97
CA ARG A 322 -11.96 25.43 18.35
C ARG A 322 -10.85 24.46 18.79
N LEU A 323 -10.99 23.17 18.47
CA LEU A 323 -10.02 22.13 18.82
C LEU A 323 -8.71 22.29 18.03
N ASN A 324 -8.81 22.49 16.72
CA ASN A 324 -7.65 22.71 15.85
C ASN A 324 -6.91 24.02 16.20
N ALA A 325 -7.64 25.07 16.61
CA ALA A 325 -7.04 26.31 17.10
C ALA A 325 -6.34 26.15 18.45
N ALA A 326 -6.92 25.39 19.39
CA ALA A 326 -6.27 25.09 20.67
C ALA A 326 -4.98 24.28 20.49
N LEU A 327 -4.97 23.30 19.59
CA LEU A 327 -3.77 22.54 19.22
C LEU A 327 -2.72 23.43 18.54
N THR A 328 -3.13 24.29 17.59
CA THR A 328 -2.25 25.26 16.92
C THR A 328 -1.62 26.24 17.92
N ALA A 329 -2.40 26.77 18.86
CA ALA A 329 -1.89 27.63 19.93
C ALA A 329 -0.96 26.90 20.92
N PHE A 330 -1.15 25.60 21.15
CA PHE A 330 -0.19 24.80 21.92
C PHE A 330 1.13 24.61 21.17
N LEU A 331 1.09 24.31 19.86
CA LEU A 331 2.28 24.16 19.02
C LEU A 331 3.14 25.43 18.94
N GLY A 332 2.55 26.61 19.21
CA GLY A 332 3.27 27.88 19.36
C GLY A 332 3.94 28.13 20.72
N ARG A 333 3.72 27.28 21.75
CA ARG A 333 4.34 27.43 23.08
C ARG A 333 5.84 27.12 23.07
N PRO A 334 6.65 27.60 24.05
CA PRO A 334 8.06 27.22 24.15
C PRO A 334 8.27 25.74 24.55
N GLY A 335 7.35 25.16 25.30
CA GLY A 335 7.40 23.76 25.78
C GLY A 335 6.06 23.35 26.42
N GLY A 336 5.89 22.06 26.69
CA GLY A 336 4.73 21.52 27.42
C GLY A 336 4.33 20.11 27.01
N VAL A 337 3.25 19.62 27.62
CA VAL A 337 2.57 18.37 27.21
C VAL A 337 1.11 18.66 26.87
N LEU A 338 0.62 18.11 25.76
CA LEU A 338 -0.79 18.10 25.37
C LEU A 338 -1.26 16.65 25.20
N LEU A 339 -2.35 16.30 25.87
CA LEU A 339 -3.00 14.99 25.74
C LEU A 339 -4.29 15.17 24.93
N LEU A 340 -4.32 14.65 23.71
CA LEU A 340 -5.53 14.62 22.88
C LEU A 340 -6.26 13.31 23.14
N THR A 341 -7.42 13.38 23.79
CA THR A 341 -8.14 12.19 24.26
C THR A 341 -9.60 12.14 23.87
N GLY A 342 -10.20 10.96 24.00
CA GLY A 342 -11.59 10.68 23.69
C GLY A 342 -11.82 9.23 23.24
N THR A 343 -13.08 8.84 23.12
CA THR A 343 -13.54 7.49 22.72
C THR A 343 -12.99 7.00 21.37
N ALA A 344 -13.11 5.71 21.10
CA ALA A 344 -12.73 5.11 19.82
C ALA A 344 -13.73 5.51 18.70
N GLY A 345 -13.23 5.91 17.54
CA GLY A 345 -14.02 6.52 16.46
C GLY A 345 -14.13 8.05 16.51
N SER A 346 -13.70 8.72 17.59
CA SER A 346 -13.81 10.19 17.74
C SER A 346 -12.74 11.01 16.99
N GLY A 347 -11.97 10.41 16.07
CA GLY A 347 -11.08 11.15 15.15
C GLY A 347 -9.87 11.84 15.78
N LYS A 348 -9.22 11.22 16.79
CA LYS A 348 -7.95 11.72 17.39
C LYS A 348 -6.83 11.81 16.34
N SER A 349 -6.53 10.69 15.68
CA SER A 349 -5.52 10.59 14.61
C SER A 349 -5.73 11.56 13.47
N ALA A 350 -6.99 11.84 13.08
CA ALA A 350 -7.30 12.80 12.04
C ALA A 350 -6.91 14.26 12.41
N VAL A 351 -7.04 14.63 13.69
CA VAL A 351 -6.63 15.95 14.20
C VAL A 351 -5.10 16.05 14.31
N LEU A 352 -4.43 14.98 14.77
CA LEU A 352 -2.97 14.94 14.85
C LEU A 352 -2.33 14.93 13.45
N GLY A 353 -2.76 14.03 12.56
CA GLY A 353 -2.27 13.96 11.19
C GLY A 353 -2.50 15.24 10.41
N ARG A 354 -3.66 15.92 10.59
CA ARG A 354 -3.88 17.27 10.05
C ARG A 354 -2.82 18.27 10.54
N ALA A 355 -2.52 18.29 11.84
CA ALA A 355 -1.53 19.22 12.40
C ALA A 355 -0.09 18.88 11.93
N VAL A 356 0.25 17.60 11.79
CA VAL A 356 1.54 17.14 11.25
C VAL A 356 1.66 17.55 9.78
N THR A 357 0.72 17.14 8.92
CA THR A 357 0.70 17.45 7.47
C THR A 357 0.72 18.96 7.21
N LEU A 358 -0.14 19.75 7.88
CA LEU A 358 -0.17 21.20 7.70
C LEU A 358 1.07 21.92 8.23
N SER A 359 1.91 21.28 9.06
CA SER A 359 3.18 21.86 9.50
C SER A 359 4.33 21.62 8.52
N ASP A 360 4.18 20.75 7.52
CA ASP A 360 5.28 20.40 6.61
C ASP A 360 5.43 21.41 5.44
N PRO A 361 6.63 21.96 5.19
CA PRO A 361 6.86 22.87 4.07
C PRO A 361 6.64 22.24 2.68
N LEU A 362 6.90 20.94 2.50
CA LEU A 362 6.72 20.27 1.20
C LEU A 362 5.23 20.16 0.83
N PHE A 363 4.37 19.89 1.82
CA PHE A 363 2.92 19.87 1.61
C PHE A 363 2.39 21.23 1.17
N ARG A 364 2.89 22.31 1.79
CA ARG A 364 2.48 23.70 1.49
C ARG A 364 3.00 24.21 0.16
N ALA A 365 4.25 23.87 -0.18
CA ALA A 365 4.87 24.28 -1.43
C ALA A 365 4.19 23.63 -2.65
N ASN A 366 3.63 22.43 -2.48
CA ASN A 366 2.99 21.68 -3.56
C ASN A 366 1.77 22.42 -4.15
N PRO A 367 1.79 22.85 -5.43
CA PRO A 367 0.70 23.61 -6.05
C PRO A 367 -0.67 22.94 -5.98
N ARG A 368 -0.73 21.60 -5.99
CA ARG A 368 -1.97 20.81 -5.90
C ARG A 368 -2.73 21.05 -4.58
N TYR A 369 -2.06 21.57 -3.55
CA TYR A 369 -2.59 21.71 -2.19
C TYR A 369 -2.62 23.17 -1.68
N GLN A 370 -2.28 24.16 -2.52
CA GLN A 370 -2.22 25.56 -2.09
C GLN A 370 -3.61 26.14 -1.75
N ASP A 371 -4.63 25.91 -2.60
CA ASP A 371 -6.02 26.33 -2.32
C ASP A 371 -6.57 25.71 -1.03
N ALA A 372 -6.18 24.46 -0.75
CA ALA A 372 -6.55 23.72 0.45
C ALA A 372 -5.95 24.32 1.72
N VAL A 373 -4.68 24.75 1.68
CA VAL A 373 -4.04 25.47 2.79
C VAL A 373 -4.64 26.88 2.95
N GLY A 374 -4.84 27.61 1.84
CA GLY A 374 -5.30 29.00 1.85
C GLY A 374 -6.74 29.21 2.30
N SER A 375 -7.59 28.19 2.21
CA SER A 375 -9.00 28.23 2.64
C SER A 375 -9.25 27.69 4.06
N ALA A 376 -8.23 27.14 4.73
CA ALA A 376 -8.32 26.78 6.14
C ALA A 376 -8.28 28.05 7.04
N PRO A 377 -9.10 28.16 8.10
CA PRO A 377 -9.05 29.30 9.02
C PRO A 377 -7.63 29.46 9.62
N PRO A 378 -6.96 30.63 9.51
CA PRO A 378 -5.53 30.75 9.80
C PRO A 378 -5.12 30.32 11.21
N GLU A 379 -5.96 30.57 12.21
CA GLU A 379 -5.71 30.16 13.60
C GLU A 379 -5.75 28.65 13.82
N THR A 380 -6.20 27.87 12.83
CA THR A 380 -6.18 26.40 12.83
C THR A 380 -4.99 25.81 12.06
N VAL A 381 -4.14 26.65 11.47
CA VAL A 381 -3.00 26.22 10.65
C VAL A 381 -1.72 26.42 11.49
N PRO A 382 -0.97 25.35 11.83
CA PRO A 382 0.29 25.47 12.55
C PRO A 382 1.32 26.38 11.87
N ALA A 383 2.36 26.79 12.60
CA ALA A 383 3.55 27.35 11.96
C ALA A 383 4.26 26.27 11.11
N GLU A 384 5.11 26.71 10.18
CA GLU A 384 5.96 25.77 9.44
C GLU A 384 6.96 25.10 10.37
N GLU A 385 7.16 23.80 10.12
CA GLU A 385 7.92 22.88 10.96
C GLU A 385 7.49 22.88 12.44
N ALA A 386 6.26 23.28 12.76
CA ALA A 386 5.77 23.29 14.14
C ALA A 386 5.78 21.89 14.79
N VAL A 387 5.74 20.83 13.97
CA VAL A 387 6.13 19.47 14.34
C VAL A 387 7.56 19.21 13.84
N SER A 388 8.44 18.75 14.73
CA SER A 388 9.81 18.33 14.37
C SER A 388 9.79 16.89 13.88
N VAL A 389 9.15 16.01 14.64
CA VAL A 389 9.06 14.57 14.40
C VAL A 389 7.69 14.06 14.81
N ALA A 390 7.16 13.07 14.08
CA ALA A 390 5.90 12.42 14.41
C ALA A 390 6.02 10.90 14.31
N VAL A 391 5.56 10.18 15.34
CA VAL A 391 5.70 8.72 15.48
C VAL A 391 4.32 8.09 15.73
N LEU A 392 4.02 7.01 15.02
CA LEU A 392 2.85 6.18 15.27
C LEU A 392 3.24 5.06 16.25
N ALA A 393 2.56 4.96 17.39
CA ALA A 393 2.85 3.97 18.43
C ALA A 393 2.11 2.64 18.24
N ARG A 394 1.05 2.62 17.42
CA ARG A 394 0.18 1.46 17.20
C ARG A 394 0.98 0.20 16.84
N ARG A 395 0.73 -0.88 17.60
CA ARG A 395 1.35 -2.22 17.53
C ARG A 395 2.87 -2.29 17.77
N ARG A 396 3.52 -1.18 18.08
CA ARG A 396 4.99 -1.11 18.26
C ARG A 396 5.39 -1.18 19.73
N THR A 397 6.59 -1.68 19.97
CA THR A 397 7.27 -1.67 21.26
C THR A 397 7.91 -0.32 21.56
N ALA A 398 8.23 -0.07 22.83
CA ALA A 398 8.92 1.14 23.27
C ALA A 398 10.27 1.35 22.58
N ALA A 399 10.98 0.26 22.24
CA ALA A 399 12.23 0.33 21.49
C ALA A 399 12.01 0.80 20.05
N GLU A 400 10.99 0.29 19.34
CA GLU A 400 10.70 0.70 17.96
C GLU A 400 10.22 2.15 17.88
N VAL A 401 9.34 2.56 18.81
CA VAL A 401 8.85 3.95 18.92
C VAL A 401 10.01 4.92 19.17
N LEU A 402 10.93 4.58 20.06
CA LEU A 402 12.10 5.40 20.39
C LEU A 402 13.15 5.39 19.26
N GLY A 403 13.34 4.24 18.60
CA GLY A 403 14.22 4.12 17.44
C GLY A 403 13.72 4.90 16.22
N GLU A 404 12.41 5.03 16.01
CA GLU A 404 11.83 5.99 15.04
C GLU A 404 11.96 7.44 15.50
N LEU A 405 11.72 7.73 16.78
CA LEU A 405 11.86 9.08 17.33
C LEU A 405 13.27 9.63 17.12
N LEU A 406 14.31 8.84 17.41
CA LEU A 406 15.70 9.21 17.16
C LEU A 406 15.99 9.44 15.66
N ARG A 407 15.62 8.50 14.79
CA ARG A 407 15.82 8.64 13.33
C ARG A 407 15.10 9.85 12.75
N GLY A 408 13.89 10.15 13.23
CA GLY A 408 13.13 11.34 12.85
C GLY A 408 13.74 12.66 13.34
N LEU A 409 14.61 12.62 14.35
CA LEU A 409 15.43 13.75 14.80
C LEU A 409 16.81 13.81 14.10
N GLY A 410 17.09 12.91 13.16
CA GLY A 410 18.38 12.80 12.47
C GLY A 410 19.47 12.11 13.31
N ILE A 411 19.08 11.29 14.28
CA ILE A 411 19.98 10.56 15.17
C ILE A 411 19.88 9.07 14.84
N ASP A 412 20.93 8.46 14.31
CA ASP A 412 20.96 7.02 14.06
C ASP A 412 21.11 6.25 15.40
N PRO A 413 20.13 5.44 15.82
CA PRO A 413 20.22 4.67 17.05
C PRO A 413 21.28 3.57 16.90
N PRO A 414 22.29 3.49 17.80
CA PRO A 414 23.29 2.45 17.71
C PRO A 414 22.66 1.09 18.00
N ALA A 415 23.07 0.06 17.23
CA ALA A 415 22.61 -1.31 17.45
C ALA A 415 22.84 -1.74 18.91
N PRO A 416 21.83 -2.31 19.59
CA PRO A 416 21.95 -2.73 20.97
C PRO A 416 22.87 -3.95 21.08
N GLY A 417 23.65 -4.01 22.16
CA GLY A 417 24.41 -5.22 22.51
C GLY A 417 23.46 -6.34 22.97
N PRO A 418 23.91 -7.62 22.98
CA PRO A 418 23.08 -8.76 23.37
C PRO A 418 22.55 -8.76 24.82
N ALA A 419 22.96 -7.79 25.63
CA ALA A 419 22.57 -7.61 27.03
C ALA A 419 22.20 -6.15 27.39
N ASP A 420 22.09 -5.26 26.39
CA ASP A 420 21.61 -3.88 26.60
C ASP A 420 20.07 -3.87 26.61
N ASP A 421 19.44 -3.05 27.45
CA ASP A 421 18.08 -2.59 27.15
C ASP A 421 18.17 -1.46 26.11
N PRO A 422 17.62 -1.63 24.88
CA PRO A 422 17.60 -0.55 23.90
C PRO A 422 16.86 0.68 24.41
N VAL A 423 15.83 0.50 25.25
CA VAL A 423 15.00 1.60 25.76
C VAL A 423 15.81 2.51 26.68
N GLU A 424 16.49 1.96 27.68
CA GLU A 424 17.34 2.73 28.60
C GLU A 424 18.46 3.45 27.84
N ARG A 425 19.19 2.72 26.98
CA ARG A 425 20.34 3.24 26.22
C ARG A 425 19.94 4.34 25.24
N TRP A 426 18.80 4.21 24.56
CA TRP A 426 18.33 5.21 23.59
C TRP A 426 17.59 6.38 24.28
N THR A 427 16.97 6.19 25.44
CA THR A 427 16.37 7.29 26.22
C THR A 427 17.49 8.19 26.77
N ALA A 428 18.60 7.63 27.24
CA ALA A 428 19.77 8.41 27.64
C ALA A 428 20.37 9.23 26.47
N LEU A 429 20.38 8.67 25.25
CA LEU A 429 20.81 9.38 24.04
C LEU A 429 19.87 10.55 23.67
N LEU A 430 18.56 10.36 23.84
CA LEU A 430 17.55 11.40 23.62
C LEU A 430 17.62 12.51 24.69
N ASP A 431 17.81 12.16 25.96
CA ASP A 431 18.00 13.14 27.04
C ASP A 431 19.26 13.99 26.83
N ALA A 432 20.38 13.36 26.43
CA ALA A 432 21.60 14.07 26.06
C ALA A 432 21.39 15.05 24.89
N TYR A 433 20.70 14.62 23.83
CA TYR A 433 20.37 15.48 22.69
C TYR A 433 19.49 16.69 23.08
N LEU A 434 18.54 16.51 24.00
CA LEU A 434 17.72 17.59 24.54
C LEU A 434 18.48 18.48 25.54
N GLY A 435 19.49 17.92 26.21
CA GLY A 435 20.39 18.64 27.12
C GLY A 435 21.30 19.66 26.42
N GLU A 436 21.57 19.49 25.12
CA GLU A 436 22.32 20.46 24.31
C GLU A 436 21.49 21.73 23.99
N PRO A 437 22.12 22.88 23.70
CA PRO A 437 21.42 24.07 23.20
C PRO A 437 20.78 23.85 21.82
N GLY A 438 19.63 24.48 21.57
CA GLY A 438 19.02 24.54 20.24
C GLY A 438 17.53 24.87 20.25
N ASP A 439 16.92 24.80 19.06
CA ASP A 439 15.49 25.06 18.87
C ASP A 439 14.58 24.07 19.64
N PRO A 440 13.37 24.50 20.06
CA PRO A 440 12.38 23.63 20.67
C PRO A 440 11.93 22.47 19.75
N VAL A 441 12.06 21.25 20.25
CA VAL A 441 11.65 20.00 19.61
C VAL A 441 10.17 19.75 19.86
N THR A 442 9.41 19.42 18.82
CA THR A 442 8.03 18.93 18.94
C THR A 442 7.95 17.47 18.52
N VAL A 443 7.45 16.63 19.42
CA VAL A 443 7.12 15.22 19.16
C VAL A 443 5.61 15.05 19.16
N VAL A 444 5.07 14.53 18.05
CA VAL A 444 3.68 14.04 18.00
C VAL A 444 3.72 12.52 18.10
N LEU A 445 2.96 11.94 19.03
CA LEU A 445 2.83 10.49 19.25
C LEU A 445 1.35 10.12 19.14
N ASP A 446 0.97 9.32 18.14
CA ASP A 446 -0.42 8.88 17.96
C ASP A 446 -0.61 7.37 18.20
N GLY A 447 -1.84 6.97 18.58
CA GLY A 447 -2.21 5.57 18.82
C GLY A 447 -1.52 4.94 20.03
N LEU A 448 -1.19 5.71 21.06
CA LEU A 448 -0.47 5.19 22.25
C LEU A 448 -1.28 4.12 23.00
N ASP A 449 -2.62 4.20 22.99
CA ASP A 449 -3.47 3.14 23.55
C ASP A 449 -3.51 1.84 22.73
N GLU A 450 -2.93 1.84 21.53
CA GLU A 450 -2.91 0.70 20.60
C GLU A 450 -1.48 0.14 20.42
N ALA A 451 -0.52 0.56 21.25
CA ALA A 451 0.88 0.10 21.27
C ALA A 451 1.03 -1.31 21.89
N ALA A 452 2.20 -1.94 21.72
CA ALA A 452 2.48 -3.27 22.27
C ALA A 452 2.75 -3.25 23.78
N ASP A 453 3.49 -2.25 24.28
CA ASP A 453 3.87 -2.07 25.69
C ASP A 453 3.63 -0.63 26.17
N PRO A 454 2.38 -0.11 26.12
CA PRO A 454 2.07 1.32 26.28
C PRO A 454 2.58 1.93 27.60
N PHE A 455 2.53 1.18 28.70
CA PHE A 455 3.08 1.64 29.99
C PHE A 455 4.61 1.72 30.00
N ARG A 456 5.33 0.89 29.21
CA ARG A 456 6.79 1.02 29.05
C ARG A 456 7.15 2.26 28.25
N ILE A 457 6.34 2.63 27.25
CA ILE A 457 6.48 3.93 26.56
C ILE A 457 6.27 5.07 27.56
N VAL A 458 5.20 5.04 28.37
CA VAL A 458 4.92 6.10 29.37
C VAL A 458 6.04 6.24 30.39
N HIS A 459 6.47 5.18 31.05
CA HIS A 459 7.42 5.26 32.16
C HIS A 459 8.89 5.18 31.75
N GLY A 460 9.24 4.44 30.69
CA GLY A 460 10.61 4.22 30.23
C GLY A 460 11.08 5.15 29.10
N VAL A 461 10.16 5.79 28.37
CA VAL A 461 10.49 6.73 27.28
C VAL A 461 10.01 8.15 27.58
N LEU A 462 8.75 8.33 27.99
CA LEU A 462 8.16 9.68 28.12
C LEU A 462 8.48 10.34 29.47
N ALA A 463 8.36 9.62 30.58
CA ALA A 463 8.57 10.18 31.92
C ALA A 463 9.97 10.81 32.14
N PRO A 464 11.09 10.20 31.68
CA PRO A 464 12.42 10.80 31.82
C PRO A 464 12.55 12.17 31.14
N LEU A 465 11.78 12.41 30.06
CA LEU A 465 11.84 13.65 29.28
C LEU A 465 11.08 14.82 29.93
N GLY A 466 10.34 14.58 31.03
CA GLY A 466 9.47 15.57 31.67
C GLY A 466 10.19 16.86 32.08
N ALA A 467 11.48 16.80 32.41
CA ALA A 467 12.30 17.97 32.74
C ALA A 467 12.41 18.99 31.57
N HIS A 468 12.40 18.51 30.32
CA HIS A 468 12.47 19.36 29.12
C HIS A 468 11.12 19.95 28.71
N CYS A 469 10.02 19.37 29.20
CA CYS A 469 8.65 19.81 28.93
C CYS A 469 8.21 21.04 29.75
N VAL A 470 8.91 21.39 30.84
CA VAL A 470 8.49 22.48 31.74
C VAL A 470 8.80 23.85 31.12
N PRO A 471 7.79 24.72 30.87
CA PRO A 471 8.02 26.07 30.38
C PRO A 471 8.71 26.95 31.44
N PRO A 472 9.50 27.97 31.05
CA PRO A 472 10.21 28.82 32.00
C PRO A 472 9.25 29.67 32.86
N PRO A 473 9.58 29.96 34.13
CA PRO A 473 8.82 30.86 34.97
C PRO A 473 8.66 32.23 34.31
N GLY A 474 7.42 32.72 34.21
CA GLY A 474 7.10 34.01 33.57
C GLY A 474 6.81 33.95 32.06
N ALA A 475 6.74 32.77 31.44
CA ALA A 475 6.17 32.63 30.10
C ALA A 475 4.73 33.22 30.03
N LEU A 476 4.42 33.96 28.96
CA LEU A 476 3.13 34.68 28.84
C LEU A 476 1.91 33.75 28.88
N PRO A 477 0.76 34.24 29.39
CA PRO A 477 -0.49 33.48 29.40
C PRO A 477 -1.00 33.17 27.97
N PRO A 478 -1.90 32.17 27.83
CA PRO A 478 -2.36 31.70 26.52
C PRO A 478 -3.01 32.80 25.67
N GLY A 479 -2.55 32.95 24.42
CA GLY A 479 -3.14 33.85 23.41
C GLY A 479 -2.16 34.80 22.73
N ALA A 480 -0.97 35.02 23.30
CA ALA A 480 0.06 35.85 22.68
C ALA A 480 0.76 35.11 21.52
N ALA A 481 0.32 35.34 20.29
CA ALA A 481 1.02 34.88 19.10
C ALA A 481 2.33 35.68 18.91
N LEU A 482 3.46 34.97 18.70
CA LEU A 482 4.74 35.57 18.37
C LEU A 482 4.92 35.65 16.83
N PRO A 483 4.98 36.84 16.23
CA PRO A 483 5.23 36.99 14.79
C PRO A 483 6.74 37.03 14.50
N GLY A 484 7.29 35.96 13.93
CA GLY A 484 8.65 35.94 13.41
C GLY A 484 9.29 34.55 13.38
N PRO A 485 10.41 34.37 12.63
CA PRO A 485 11.19 33.14 12.66
C PRO A 485 11.82 32.92 14.03
N ARG A 486 12.07 31.65 14.37
CA ARG A 486 12.60 31.20 15.66
C ARG A 486 13.86 31.99 16.03
N ARG A 487 13.86 32.58 17.22
CA ARG A 487 15.07 33.01 17.92
C ARG A 487 15.19 32.16 19.18
N ALA A 488 16.38 31.62 19.41
CA ALA A 488 16.69 30.92 20.65
C ALA A 488 16.45 31.85 21.85
N ASP A 489 15.74 31.34 22.85
CA ASP A 489 15.71 31.93 24.18
C ASP A 489 17.11 31.74 24.82
N PRO A 490 17.85 32.82 25.14
CA PRO A 490 19.18 32.70 25.74
C PRO A 490 19.17 32.10 27.16
N GLY A 491 18.00 31.93 27.78
CA GLY A 491 17.86 31.76 29.22
C GLY A 491 18.32 30.42 29.82
N THR A 492 18.24 29.29 29.11
CA THR A 492 18.28 27.97 29.79
C THR A 492 19.19 26.87 29.23
N GLY A 493 19.98 27.11 28.17
CA GLY A 493 21.07 26.21 27.72
C GLY A 493 20.69 24.81 27.20
N ARG A 494 19.44 24.36 27.37
CA ARG A 494 18.87 23.10 26.87
C ARG A 494 17.80 23.37 25.81
N ARG A 495 17.59 22.42 24.89
CA ARG A 495 16.39 22.40 24.04
C ARG A 495 15.13 22.27 24.92
N ARG A 496 14.01 22.74 24.37
CA ARG A 496 12.69 22.58 24.99
C ARG A 496 11.89 21.51 24.26
N LEU A 497 11.03 20.81 24.99
CA LEU A 497 10.22 19.73 24.45
C LEU A 497 8.73 20.10 24.47
N ARG A 498 8.07 19.88 23.34
CA ARG A 498 6.60 19.83 23.21
C ARG A 498 6.19 18.40 22.90
N LEU A 499 5.50 17.75 23.84
CA LEU A 499 4.87 16.46 23.59
C LEU A 499 3.39 16.66 23.23
N VAL A 500 2.94 16.03 22.15
CA VAL A 500 1.52 15.95 21.76
C VAL A 500 1.15 14.47 21.63
N ILE A 501 0.29 13.97 22.51
CA ILE A 501 0.03 12.53 22.65
C ILE A 501 -1.45 12.22 22.38
N GLY A 502 -1.72 11.36 21.41
CA GLY A 502 -3.05 10.80 21.13
C GLY A 502 -3.30 9.53 21.97
N VAL A 503 -4.34 9.55 22.82
CA VAL A 503 -4.68 8.43 23.71
C VAL A 503 -6.19 8.27 23.91
N ARG A 504 -6.73 7.05 23.80
CA ARG A 504 -8.14 6.72 24.03
C ARG A 504 -8.54 6.95 25.49
N SER A 505 -9.71 7.55 25.70
CA SER A 505 -10.32 7.66 27.04
C SER A 505 -11.22 6.46 27.30
N SER A 506 -11.15 5.90 28.51
CA SER A 506 -11.97 4.77 28.97
C SER A 506 -13.40 5.16 29.35
N ARG A 507 -13.71 6.46 29.43
CA ARG A 507 -15.06 6.99 29.65
C ARG A 507 -15.37 8.11 28.64
N PRO A 508 -16.58 8.19 28.07
CA PRO A 508 -17.02 9.39 27.36
C PRO A 508 -17.11 10.57 28.34
N ALA A 509 -17.25 11.79 27.81
CA ALA A 509 -17.51 12.95 28.66
C ALA A 509 -18.94 12.90 29.22
N THR A 510 -19.08 12.64 30.53
CA THR A 510 -20.28 13.02 31.29
C THR A 510 -20.43 14.54 31.30
N GLY A 511 -21.64 15.02 31.61
CA GLY A 511 -21.89 16.46 31.83
C GLY A 511 -21.15 16.98 33.07
N PRO A 512 -21.23 18.29 33.36
CA PRO A 512 -20.77 18.80 34.64
C PRO A 512 -21.58 18.14 35.76
N GLU A 513 -20.91 17.35 36.59
CA GLU A 513 -21.47 16.83 37.84
C GLU A 513 -21.66 18.02 38.78
N GLU A 514 -22.92 18.36 39.10
CA GLU A 514 -23.21 19.15 40.29
C GLU A 514 -22.77 18.32 41.51
N PRO A 515 -22.11 18.92 42.51
CA PRO A 515 -21.54 18.16 43.61
C PRO A 515 -22.64 17.48 44.43
N GLU A 516 -22.66 16.15 44.40
CA GLU A 516 -23.58 15.37 45.24
C GLU A 516 -23.37 15.74 46.71
N GLY A 517 -24.46 16.11 47.38
CA GLY A 517 -24.45 16.39 48.81
C GLY A 517 -24.15 15.12 49.61
N PRO A 518 -23.60 15.23 50.84
CA PRO A 518 -23.28 14.06 51.66
C PRO A 518 -24.56 13.30 52.03
N GLY A 519 -24.75 12.12 51.43
CA GLY A 519 -25.79 11.17 51.84
C GLY A 519 -25.50 10.59 53.23
N GLU A 520 -26.57 10.34 53.98
CA GLU A 520 -26.50 9.76 55.33
C GLU A 520 -26.22 8.25 55.25
N PRO A 521 -25.54 7.65 56.26
CA PRO A 521 -25.23 6.23 56.26
C PRO A 521 -26.43 5.38 56.70
N GLU A 522 -26.77 4.34 55.94
CA GLU A 522 -27.72 3.30 56.36
C GLU A 522 -27.05 2.25 57.26
N GLU A 523 -27.81 1.72 58.22
CA GLU A 523 -27.36 0.71 59.20
C GLU A 523 -27.47 -0.72 58.65
N PRO A 524 -26.59 -1.67 59.03
CA PRO A 524 -26.67 -3.06 58.59
C PRO A 524 -27.60 -3.90 59.49
N GLU A 525 -28.56 -4.63 58.88
CA GLU A 525 -29.32 -5.67 59.59
C GLU A 525 -28.54 -7.00 59.71
N GLU A 526 -28.72 -7.67 60.86
CA GLU A 526 -28.07 -8.95 61.21
C GLU A 526 -28.94 -10.16 60.80
N LEU A 527 -28.31 -11.27 60.40
CA LEU A 527 -28.97 -12.58 60.25
C LEU A 527 -28.05 -13.72 60.70
N GLU A 528 -28.55 -14.59 61.60
CA GLU A 528 -27.83 -15.71 62.22
C GLU A 528 -28.24 -17.10 61.68
N GLY A 529 -27.47 -18.15 62.01
CA GLY A 529 -27.79 -19.57 61.80
C GLY A 529 -26.89 -20.25 60.73
N GLN A 530 -25.93 -21.12 61.06
CA GLN A 530 -26.05 -22.53 61.52
C GLN A 530 -26.57 -23.48 60.40
N GLU A 531 -26.07 -24.71 60.20
CA GLU A 531 -25.38 -25.65 61.11
C GLU A 531 -24.07 -26.28 60.52
N GLU A 532 -23.41 -27.15 61.29
CA GLU A 532 -22.15 -27.86 60.98
C GLU A 532 -22.38 -29.29 60.42
N GLN A 533 -21.45 -29.85 59.63
CA GLN A 533 -20.84 -31.17 59.93
C GLN A 533 -19.72 -31.66 58.98
N GLU A 534 -18.76 -32.36 59.61
CA GLU A 534 -17.84 -33.42 59.13
C GLU A 534 -16.76 -33.19 58.04
N ALA A 535 -15.58 -33.67 58.40
CA ALA A 535 -14.37 -34.00 57.64
C ALA A 535 -13.85 -35.35 58.22
N PRO A 536 -12.88 -36.11 57.65
CA PRO A 536 -11.83 -35.67 56.70
C PRO A 536 -11.51 -36.65 55.54
N GLU A 537 -10.55 -36.29 54.67
CA GLU A 537 -9.28 -37.04 54.52
C GLU A 537 -8.27 -36.26 53.63
N GLU A 538 -6.99 -36.63 53.70
CA GLU A 538 -5.85 -35.84 53.20
C GLU A 538 -5.44 -36.16 51.76
N ARG A 539 -4.94 -35.15 51.03
CA ARG A 539 -3.97 -35.29 49.92
C ARG A 539 -3.28 -33.97 49.60
N GLU A 540 -1.98 -34.04 49.33
CA GLU A 540 -1.10 -32.88 49.14
C GLU A 540 -1.04 -32.44 47.67
N GLU A 541 -1.32 -31.17 47.38
CA GLU A 541 -0.82 -30.45 46.20
C GLU A 541 -0.37 -29.02 46.62
N PRO A 542 0.65 -28.42 45.98
CA PRO A 542 1.28 -27.20 46.47
C PRO A 542 0.49 -25.92 46.16
N ASP A 543 0.36 -25.04 47.15
CA ASP A 543 -0.38 -23.77 47.06
C ASP A 543 0.34 -22.73 46.18
N ALA A 544 -0.41 -22.17 45.22
CA ALA A 544 0.00 -21.06 44.35
C ALA A 544 -1.09 -19.96 44.26
N ALA A 545 -1.88 -19.77 45.33
CA ALA A 545 -2.97 -18.79 45.43
C ALA A 545 -2.70 -17.64 46.44
N GLY A 546 -1.47 -17.54 46.95
CA GLY A 546 -1.11 -16.71 48.12
C GLY A 546 -1.00 -15.18 47.95
N GLU A 547 -1.32 -14.58 46.80
CA GLU A 547 -1.05 -13.14 46.57
C GLU A 547 -2.24 -12.28 46.07
N SER A 548 -3.32 -12.87 45.52
CA SER A 548 -4.44 -12.09 44.96
C SER A 548 -5.35 -11.41 45.99
N ALA A 549 -5.26 -11.77 47.27
CA ALA A 549 -6.21 -11.35 48.31
C ALA A 549 -5.93 -9.97 48.96
N ARG A 550 -4.92 -9.21 48.50
CA ARG A 550 -4.57 -7.88 49.07
C ARG A 550 -4.58 -6.71 48.07
N ALA A 551 -5.13 -6.92 46.87
CA ALA A 551 -5.24 -5.87 45.84
C ALA A 551 -6.56 -5.06 45.89
N ALA A 552 -7.51 -5.42 46.75
CA ALA A 552 -8.78 -4.72 46.89
C ALA A 552 -8.63 -3.36 47.63
N GLY A 553 -8.31 -2.28 46.90
CA GLY A 553 -8.20 -0.96 47.52
C GLY A 553 -7.59 0.20 46.71
N ARG A 554 -7.35 0.06 45.41
CA ARG A 554 -6.95 1.20 44.53
C ARG A 554 -7.75 1.19 43.24
N PRO A 555 -8.24 2.36 42.75
CA PRO A 555 -8.84 2.45 41.43
C PRO A 555 -7.76 2.27 40.35
N GLU A 556 -8.04 1.47 39.33
CA GLU A 556 -7.11 1.28 38.20
C GLU A 556 -6.94 2.58 37.41
N THR A 557 -5.77 3.23 37.52
CA THR A 557 -5.45 4.42 36.72
C THR A 557 -5.03 4.02 35.31
N GLY A 558 -6.03 3.67 34.49
CA GLY A 558 -5.87 3.37 33.07
C GLY A 558 -5.12 4.48 32.31
N LEU A 559 -4.52 4.16 31.17
CA LEU A 559 -3.41 4.87 30.51
C LEU A 559 -3.44 6.43 30.50
N LEU A 560 -4.61 7.07 30.37
CA LEU A 560 -4.74 8.54 30.49
C LEU A 560 -4.40 9.05 31.91
N GLY A 561 -4.77 8.31 32.95
CA GLY A 561 -4.40 8.57 34.34
C GLY A 561 -2.88 8.49 34.56
N ALA A 562 -2.24 7.40 34.11
CA ALA A 562 -0.78 7.26 34.17
C ALA A 562 -0.04 8.41 33.43
N LEU A 563 -0.57 8.88 32.30
CA LEU A 563 -0.04 10.07 31.61
C LEU A 563 -0.22 11.37 32.43
N CYS A 564 -1.34 11.54 33.14
CA CYS A 564 -1.56 12.69 34.03
C CYS A 564 -0.73 12.60 35.33
N GLU A 565 -0.45 11.41 35.84
CA GLU A 565 0.46 11.19 36.98
C GLU A 565 1.90 11.58 36.61
N VAL A 566 2.37 11.17 35.41
CA VAL A 566 3.69 11.53 34.86
C VAL A 566 3.77 13.01 34.46
N PHE A 567 2.67 13.60 33.96
CA PHE A 567 2.61 14.99 33.52
C PHE A 567 1.45 15.79 34.15
N PRO A 568 1.51 16.16 35.45
CA PRO A 568 0.42 16.86 36.14
C PRO A 568 0.06 18.25 35.58
N SER A 569 0.93 18.83 34.75
CA SER A 569 0.72 20.12 34.06
C SER A 569 0.23 19.98 32.61
N ALA A 570 -0.12 18.78 32.16
CA ALA A 570 -0.51 18.53 30.78
C ALA A 570 -1.84 19.23 30.41
N THR A 571 -1.89 19.82 29.22
CA THR A 571 -3.12 20.38 28.65
C THR A 571 -3.94 19.25 28.03
N VAL A 572 -5.07 18.87 28.63
CA VAL A 572 -5.97 17.83 28.08
C VAL A 572 -6.99 18.46 27.13
N LEU A 573 -7.08 17.96 25.90
CA LEU A 573 -8.11 18.32 24.92
C LEU A 573 -8.96 17.09 24.57
N ARG A 574 -10.29 17.24 24.50
CA ARG A 574 -11.21 16.13 24.19
C ARG A 574 -11.79 16.22 22.78
N THR A 575 -11.80 15.09 22.06
CA THR A 575 -12.40 14.94 20.72
C THR A 575 -13.88 14.50 20.74
N ASP A 576 -14.40 14.17 21.91
CA ASP A 576 -15.71 13.55 22.14
C ASP A 576 -16.63 14.39 23.06
N GLY A 577 -16.28 15.65 23.34
CA GLY A 577 -17.13 16.56 24.13
C GLY A 577 -18.39 17.03 23.38
N PRO A 578 -19.38 17.62 24.08
CA PRO A 578 -20.71 17.93 23.49
C PRO A 578 -20.68 18.79 22.23
N GLY A 579 -19.73 19.73 22.12
CA GLY A 579 -19.55 20.56 20.92
C GLY A 579 -19.23 19.77 19.65
N SER A 580 -18.70 18.56 19.77
CA SER A 580 -18.33 17.74 18.61
C SER A 580 -19.55 17.21 17.84
N ARG A 581 -20.78 17.30 18.38
CA ARG A 581 -22.01 17.02 17.63
C ARG A 581 -22.23 18.02 16.48
N ALA A 582 -21.97 19.31 16.73
CA ALA A 582 -22.00 20.32 15.66
C ALA A 582 -20.87 20.06 14.65
N ASP A 583 -19.67 19.73 15.13
CA ASP A 583 -18.54 19.36 14.28
C ASP A 583 -18.83 18.12 13.40
N ILE A 584 -19.71 17.18 13.83
CA ILE A 584 -20.17 16.05 13.00
C ILE A 584 -21.12 16.54 11.90
N ALA A 585 -22.11 17.37 12.24
CA ALA A 585 -23.06 17.89 11.25
C ALA A 585 -22.33 18.68 10.16
N ASP A 586 -21.44 19.58 10.55
CA ASP A 586 -20.58 20.33 9.63
C ASP A 586 -19.77 19.42 8.70
N TYR A 587 -19.22 18.31 9.22
CA TYR A 587 -18.44 17.32 8.46
C TYR A 587 -19.29 16.49 7.48
N VAL A 588 -20.49 16.03 7.90
CA VAL A 588 -21.37 15.24 7.02
C VAL A 588 -22.01 16.12 5.94
N GLU A 589 -22.33 17.38 6.25
CA GLU A 589 -22.81 18.38 5.28
C GLU A 589 -21.79 18.58 4.15
N ALA A 590 -20.52 18.77 4.50
CA ALA A 590 -19.41 18.88 3.54
C ALA A 590 -19.25 17.61 2.67
N LEU A 591 -19.34 16.42 3.27
CA LEU A 591 -19.16 15.13 2.60
C LEU A 591 -20.28 14.80 1.59
N VAL A 592 -21.50 15.31 1.81
CA VAL A 592 -22.66 15.10 0.94
C VAL A 592 -22.85 16.25 -0.06
N GLY A 593 -22.60 17.49 0.34
CA GLY A 593 -22.85 18.69 -0.48
C GLY A 593 -22.05 18.75 -1.78
N ALA A 594 -20.83 18.23 -1.79
CA ALA A 594 -19.93 18.24 -2.94
C ALA A 594 -20.52 17.57 -4.21
N GLY A 595 -21.35 16.53 -4.05
CA GLY A 595 -21.95 15.77 -5.17
C GLY A 595 -23.09 16.48 -5.94
N ALA A 596 -23.15 17.82 -5.91
CA ALA A 596 -24.27 18.60 -6.45
C ALA A 596 -23.98 19.32 -7.78
N GLY A 597 -22.72 19.57 -8.13
CA GLY A 597 -22.36 20.50 -9.23
C GLY A 597 -21.92 19.86 -10.55
N ALA A 598 -21.43 18.62 -10.53
CA ALA A 598 -20.73 17.98 -11.67
C ALA A 598 -21.66 17.44 -12.79
N GLY A 599 -22.81 18.07 -13.02
CA GLY A 599 -23.87 17.58 -13.93
C GLY A 599 -24.01 18.31 -15.27
N ALA A 600 -23.23 19.37 -15.52
CA ALA A 600 -23.35 20.16 -16.76
C ALA A 600 -21.99 20.76 -17.18
N GLY A 601 -21.57 20.49 -18.42
CA GLY A 601 -20.39 21.11 -19.04
C GLY A 601 -19.13 20.25 -19.08
N ALA A 602 -19.19 19.08 -19.74
CA ALA A 602 -18.03 18.24 -20.04
C ALA A 602 -18.04 17.64 -21.47
N ASP A 603 -18.73 18.29 -22.42
CA ASP A 603 -18.59 18.05 -23.86
C ASP A 603 -17.84 19.23 -24.50
N THR A 604 -16.61 18.99 -24.98
CA THR A 604 -16.15 19.42 -26.32
C THR A 604 -14.72 18.91 -26.57
N ASP A 605 -14.52 18.26 -27.71
CA ASP A 605 -13.20 17.85 -28.19
C ASP A 605 -12.30 19.03 -28.54
N THR A 606 -11.00 18.77 -28.57
CA THR A 606 -10.03 19.60 -29.28
C THR A 606 -10.25 19.51 -30.79
N ASP A 607 -10.43 20.66 -31.47
CA ASP A 607 -10.00 20.79 -32.85
C ASP A 607 -9.46 22.20 -33.16
N THR A 608 -8.56 22.28 -34.13
CA THR A 608 -7.88 23.48 -34.61
C THR A 608 -8.58 24.05 -35.85
N GLY A 609 -9.01 25.32 -35.81
CA GLY A 609 -9.69 25.93 -36.96
C GLY A 609 -9.55 27.45 -37.05
N THR A 610 -8.83 27.95 -38.05
CA THR A 610 -8.74 29.37 -38.39
C THR A 610 -9.80 29.78 -39.41
N ALA A 611 -10.64 30.79 -39.11
CA ALA A 611 -11.33 31.58 -40.14
C ALA A 611 -11.87 32.93 -39.61
N THR A 612 -11.97 33.92 -40.50
CA THR A 612 -12.58 35.23 -40.26
C THR A 612 -14.08 35.25 -40.61
N GLY A 613 -14.91 35.99 -39.87
CA GLY A 613 -16.32 36.22 -40.24
C GLY A 613 -16.96 37.43 -39.55
N THR A 614 -17.66 38.27 -40.32
CA THR A 614 -18.34 39.49 -39.87
C THR A 614 -19.85 39.37 -39.90
N GLY A 615 -20.54 39.99 -38.93
CA GLY A 615 -21.85 40.62 -39.18
C GLY A 615 -23.03 40.14 -38.29
N PRO A 616 -24.07 40.97 -38.07
CA PRO A 616 -25.14 40.69 -37.11
C PRO A 616 -26.55 40.50 -37.72
N GLY A 617 -27.48 39.92 -36.96
CA GLY A 617 -28.92 39.96 -37.27
C GLY A 617 -29.78 39.17 -36.26
N PRO A 618 -30.91 39.71 -35.77
CA PRO A 618 -31.83 38.99 -34.87
C PRO A 618 -32.96 38.27 -35.64
N GLY A 619 -33.54 37.21 -35.04
CA GLY A 619 -34.68 36.48 -35.60
C GLY A 619 -35.65 35.99 -34.53
N THR A 620 -36.91 36.41 -34.63
CA THR A 620 -38.02 36.00 -33.75
C THR A 620 -38.71 34.73 -34.27
N GLY A 621 -39.06 33.80 -33.37
CA GLY A 621 -39.94 32.65 -33.65
C GLY A 621 -40.80 32.33 -32.43
N THR A 622 -42.06 31.93 -32.64
CA THR A 622 -43.09 31.99 -31.58
C THR A 622 -43.88 30.69 -31.42
N GLY A 623 -43.74 30.06 -30.24
CA GLY A 623 -44.65 29.03 -29.69
C GLY A 623 -44.68 27.66 -30.40
N PRO A 624 -45.56 26.75 -29.96
CA PRO A 624 -46.41 26.80 -28.76
C PRO A 624 -46.19 25.64 -27.77
N ASP A 625 -46.78 25.80 -26.57
CA ASP A 625 -47.34 24.78 -25.67
C ASP A 625 -46.71 23.37 -25.64
N THR A 626 -45.85 23.13 -24.65
CA THR A 626 -45.63 21.80 -24.05
C THR A 626 -45.88 21.83 -22.54
N GLU A 627 -46.41 20.72 -22.03
CA GLU A 627 -47.14 20.65 -20.76
C GLU A 627 -46.28 20.93 -19.52
N GLU A 628 -46.92 21.50 -18.50
CA GLU A 628 -46.38 21.84 -17.19
C GLU A 628 -46.07 20.57 -16.36
N SER A 629 -45.02 19.84 -16.76
CA SER A 629 -44.51 18.69 -16.02
C SER A 629 -43.88 19.16 -14.72
N ALA A 630 -44.58 18.90 -13.60
CA ALA A 630 -44.19 19.31 -12.24
C ALA A 630 -42.98 18.53 -11.70
N GLY A 631 -41.82 18.70 -12.34
CA GLY A 631 -40.54 18.22 -11.83
C GLY A 631 -40.19 18.94 -10.53
N SER A 632 -40.21 18.21 -9.41
CA SER A 632 -39.90 18.70 -8.06
C SER A 632 -38.38 18.97 -7.86
N GLY A 633 -37.80 19.79 -8.73
CA GLY A 633 -36.43 20.26 -8.64
C GLY A 633 -36.30 21.33 -7.55
N ALA A 634 -35.99 20.91 -6.32
CA ALA A 634 -35.62 21.85 -5.26
C ALA A 634 -34.39 22.65 -5.70
N GLY A 635 -34.55 23.98 -5.83
CA GLY A 635 -33.47 24.88 -6.24
C GLY A 635 -32.25 24.78 -5.30
N PRO A 636 -31.07 25.30 -5.70
CA PRO A 636 -29.80 25.06 -5.01
C PRO A 636 -29.83 25.40 -3.51
N ALA A 637 -30.55 26.44 -3.10
CA ALA A 637 -30.76 26.77 -1.68
C ALA A 637 -31.59 25.73 -0.91
N GLY A 638 -32.63 25.16 -1.54
CA GLY A 638 -33.43 24.07 -0.98
C GLY A 638 -32.66 22.76 -0.88
N ARG A 639 -31.80 22.45 -1.87
CA ARG A 639 -30.88 21.32 -1.80
C ARG A 639 -29.87 21.49 -0.66
N ALA A 640 -29.29 22.68 -0.48
CA ALA A 640 -28.38 22.95 0.64
C ALA A 640 -29.07 22.75 2.01
N ALA A 641 -30.29 23.28 2.19
CA ALA A 641 -31.07 23.08 3.41
C ALA A 641 -31.36 21.59 3.71
N ALA A 642 -31.73 20.81 2.69
CA ALA A 642 -31.96 19.37 2.84
C ALA A 642 -30.67 18.59 3.19
N VAL A 643 -29.51 18.98 2.65
CA VAL A 643 -28.21 18.38 3.04
C VAL A 643 -27.83 18.75 4.48
N ARG A 644 -28.15 19.96 4.95
CA ARG A 644 -27.95 20.35 6.35
C ARG A 644 -28.83 19.54 7.30
N GLU A 645 -30.13 19.39 7.01
CA GLU A 645 -31.05 18.57 7.82
C GLU A 645 -30.61 17.10 7.86
N ALA A 646 -30.15 16.56 6.73
CA ALA A 646 -29.56 15.23 6.64
C ALA A 646 -28.34 15.07 7.56
N ALA A 647 -27.42 16.04 7.54
CA ALA A 647 -26.21 16.02 8.34
C ALA A 647 -26.48 16.19 9.84
N GLU A 648 -27.42 17.05 10.23
CA GLU A 648 -27.85 17.22 11.62
C GLU A 648 -28.61 15.99 12.15
N THR A 649 -29.37 15.30 11.27
CA THR A 649 -29.96 13.99 11.59
C THR A 649 -28.87 12.95 11.85
N VAL A 650 -27.90 12.78 10.95
CA VAL A 650 -26.78 11.83 11.16
C VAL A 650 -26.01 12.18 12.44
N ALA A 651 -25.70 13.46 12.66
CA ALA A 651 -25.00 13.92 13.87
C ALA A 651 -25.76 13.66 15.18
N ALA A 652 -27.09 13.58 15.14
CA ALA A 652 -27.89 13.19 16.29
C ALA A 652 -27.65 11.72 16.68
N GLU A 653 -27.64 10.82 15.71
CA GLU A 653 -27.65 9.36 15.97
C GLU A 653 -26.25 8.77 16.17
N VAL A 654 -25.20 9.40 15.62
CA VAL A 654 -23.84 8.82 15.61
C VAL A 654 -22.85 9.48 16.58
N TRP A 655 -23.20 10.59 17.23
CA TRP A 655 -22.28 11.28 18.17
C TRP A 655 -21.91 10.37 19.36
N PRO A 656 -20.64 10.32 19.82
CA PRO A 656 -19.47 11.12 19.41
C PRO A 656 -18.59 10.49 18.30
N SER A 657 -19.11 9.54 17.52
CA SER A 657 -18.36 8.73 16.57
C SER A 657 -18.24 9.37 15.18
N PHE A 658 -17.07 9.96 14.90
CA PHE A 658 -16.73 10.47 13.56
C PHE A 658 -16.52 9.34 12.53
N LEU A 659 -16.15 8.13 12.99
CA LEU A 659 -16.10 6.94 12.13
C LEU A 659 -17.50 6.61 11.57
N ASP A 660 -18.51 6.60 12.44
CA ASP A 660 -19.88 6.27 12.03
C ASP A 660 -20.51 7.41 11.22
N ALA A 661 -20.18 8.67 11.55
CA ALA A 661 -20.54 9.83 10.73
C ALA A 661 -19.98 9.76 9.29
N ARG A 662 -18.71 9.38 9.13
CA ARG A 662 -18.09 9.22 7.81
C ARG A 662 -18.80 8.14 7.00
N LEU A 663 -18.99 6.96 7.58
CA LEU A 663 -19.65 5.84 6.91
C LEU A 663 -21.12 6.16 6.54
N ALA A 664 -21.84 6.88 7.41
CA ALA A 664 -23.17 7.38 7.12
C ALA A 664 -23.18 8.42 5.98
N GLY A 665 -22.24 9.37 5.99
CA GLY A 665 -22.08 10.37 4.93
C GLY A 665 -21.64 9.76 3.59
N GLU A 666 -20.78 8.74 3.60
CA GLU A 666 -20.42 7.95 2.41
C GLU A 666 -21.65 7.21 1.84
N GLN A 667 -22.50 6.61 2.68
CA GLN A 667 -23.76 6.00 2.24
C GLN A 667 -24.79 7.01 1.71
N LEU A 668 -24.84 8.23 2.26
CA LEU A 668 -25.67 9.33 1.73
C LEU A 668 -25.14 9.81 0.37
N ARG A 669 -23.83 10.03 0.28
CA ARG A 669 -23.11 10.47 -0.91
C ARG A 669 -23.21 9.47 -2.08
N ALA A 670 -23.30 8.18 -1.78
CA ALA A 670 -23.50 7.11 -2.76
C ALA A 670 -24.98 6.76 -3.02
N ALA A 671 -25.93 7.40 -2.33
CA ALA A 671 -27.36 7.16 -2.56
C ALA A 671 -27.84 7.90 -3.82
N PRO A 672 -28.63 7.25 -4.72
CA PRO A 672 -29.28 7.94 -5.84
C PRO A 672 -30.21 9.09 -5.39
N ASP A 673 -30.79 8.96 -4.21
CA ASP A 673 -31.53 10.03 -3.51
C ASP A 673 -31.12 10.02 -2.02
N PRO A 674 -30.31 11.01 -1.57
CA PRO A 674 -29.93 11.13 -0.17
C PRO A 674 -31.11 11.48 0.76
N ALA A 675 -32.09 12.26 0.30
CA ALA A 675 -33.22 12.70 1.13
C ALA A 675 -34.16 11.52 1.44
N VAL A 676 -34.43 10.65 0.45
CA VAL A 676 -35.17 9.39 0.66
C VAL A 676 -34.41 8.45 1.61
N LEU A 677 -33.07 8.42 1.56
CA LEU A 677 -32.29 7.62 2.51
C LEU A 677 -32.39 8.18 3.95
N VAL A 678 -32.30 9.50 4.13
CA VAL A 678 -32.50 10.18 5.44
C VAL A 678 -33.90 9.98 6.00
N ALA A 679 -34.93 9.99 5.15
CA ALA A 679 -36.31 9.73 5.54
C ALA A 679 -36.55 8.25 5.91
N SER A 680 -35.66 7.33 5.49
CA SER A 680 -35.81 5.91 5.75
C SER A 680 -35.59 5.56 7.22
N ARG A 681 -36.69 5.31 7.95
CA ARG A 681 -36.68 4.79 9.32
C ARG A 681 -35.75 3.58 9.48
N ARG A 682 -35.75 2.65 8.52
CA ARG A 682 -34.89 1.46 8.52
C ARG A 682 -33.39 1.80 8.43
N TRP A 683 -33.03 2.93 7.83
CA TRP A 683 -31.64 3.40 7.80
C TRP A 683 -31.26 4.09 9.12
N ARG A 684 -32.16 4.90 9.71
CA ARG A 684 -31.95 5.45 11.07
C ARG A 684 -31.80 4.36 12.13
N GLU A 685 -32.60 3.29 12.04
CA GLU A 685 -32.48 2.08 12.88
C GLU A 685 -31.12 1.38 12.73
N LEU A 686 -30.44 1.51 11.58
CA LEU A 686 -29.06 1.05 11.40
C LEU A 686 -28.04 2.06 11.95
N LEU A 687 -28.26 3.37 11.78
CA LEU A 687 -27.40 4.43 12.35
C LEU A 687 -27.27 4.33 13.88
N HIS A 688 -28.38 4.10 14.60
CA HIS A 688 -28.34 3.89 16.06
C HIS A 688 -27.46 2.68 16.47
N THR A 689 -27.26 1.70 15.56
CA THR A 689 -26.36 0.55 15.79
C THR A 689 -24.92 0.79 15.27
N GLY A 690 -24.60 2.02 14.87
CA GLY A 690 -23.28 2.50 14.49
C GLY A 690 -22.62 1.67 13.39
N THR A 691 -21.31 1.47 13.51
CA THR A 691 -20.44 0.77 12.55
C THR A 691 -21.01 -0.58 12.14
N THR A 692 -21.63 -1.31 13.08
CA THR A 692 -22.24 -2.62 12.85
C THR A 692 -23.48 -2.55 11.94
N GLY A 693 -24.33 -1.52 12.11
CA GLY A 693 -25.50 -1.31 11.24
C GLY A 693 -25.12 -0.83 9.85
N LEU A 694 -24.15 0.09 9.77
CA LEU A 694 -23.63 0.62 8.51
C LEU A 694 -22.94 -0.49 7.70
N LEU A 695 -22.04 -1.26 8.31
CA LEU A 695 -21.36 -2.39 7.66
C LEU A 695 -22.34 -3.46 7.17
N ARG A 696 -23.36 -3.83 7.97
CA ARG A 696 -24.43 -4.76 7.54
C ARG A 696 -25.12 -4.31 6.25
N ARG A 697 -25.32 -3.00 6.07
CA ARG A 697 -25.94 -2.44 4.86
C ARG A 697 -24.99 -2.51 3.67
N ASP A 698 -23.73 -2.14 3.84
CA ASP A 698 -22.77 -2.14 2.72
C ASP A 698 -22.41 -3.57 2.28
N LEU A 699 -22.35 -4.53 3.21
CA LEU A 699 -22.27 -5.96 2.91
C LEU A 699 -23.47 -6.48 2.11
N VAL A 700 -24.67 -5.90 2.29
CA VAL A 700 -25.86 -6.23 1.46
C VAL A 700 -25.77 -5.58 0.08
N LEU A 701 -25.29 -4.34 -0.02
CA LEU A 701 -25.14 -3.62 -1.30
C LEU A 701 -24.07 -4.26 -2.20
N ALA A 702 -22.93 -4.67 -1.63
CA ALA A 702 -21.84 -5.34 -2.35
C ALA A 702 -22.27 -6.60 -3.12
N ARG A 703 -23.39 -7.24 -2.73
CA ARG A 703 -23.99 -8.34 -3.50
C ARG A 703 -24.40 -7.92 -4.91
N ALA A 704 -24.87 -6.70 -5.10
CA ALA A 704 -25.24 -6.17 -6.42
C ALA A 704 -24.01 -5.94 -7.32
N GLU A 705 -22.86 -5.65 -6.71
CA GLU A 705 -21.55 -5.53 -7.37
C GLU A 705 -20.91 -6.90 -7.67
N GLY A 706 -21.57 -8.00 -7.30
CA GLY A 706 -21.11 -9.37 -7.54
C GLY A 706 -20.24 -9.98 -6.44
N LEU A 707 -20.09 -9.31 -5.29
CA LEU A 707 -19.33 -9.79 -4.13
C LEU A 707 -20.28 -10.37 -3.07
N PRO A 708 -20.24 -11.70 -2.77
CA PRO A 708 -21.13 -12.29 -1.77
C PRO A 708 -20.90 -11.72 -0.36
N PRO A 709 -21.95 -11.44 0.45
CA PRO A 709 -21.79 -10.83 1.77
C PRO A 709 -20.94 -11.65 2.75
N ASP A 710 -20.98 -12.97 2.64
CA ASP A 710 -20.15 -13.91 3.40
C ASP A 710 -18.66 -13.82 3.00
N VAL A 711 -18.37 -13.73 1.70
CA VAL A 711 -17.01 -13.54 1.17
C VAL A 711 -16.46 -12.16 1.53
N ALA A 712 -17.28 -11.11 1.38
CA ALA A 712 -16.94 -9.73 1.77
C ALA A 712 -16.57 -9.64 3.25
N LEU A 713 -17.39 -10.22 4.13
CA LEU A 713 -17.11 -10.24 5.57
C LEU A 713 -15.86 -11.06 5.90
N ALA A 714 -15.65 -12.21 5.24
CA ALA A 714 -14.44 -13.02 5.44
C ALA A 714 -13.16 -12.28 5.03
N LEU A 715 -13.19 -11.54 3.91
CA LEU A 715 -12.08 -10.68 3.48
C LEU A 715 -11.82 -9.54 4.49
N LEU A 716 -12.85 -8.80 4.92
CA LEU A 716 -12.68 -7.74 5.93
C LEU A 716 -12.15 -8.29 7.27
N ARG A 717 -12.65 -9.46 7.72
CA ARG A 717 -12.16 -10.14 8.92
C ARG A 717 -10.71 -10.59 8.80
N ALA A 718 -10.29 -11.11 7.64
CA ALA A 718 -8.90 -11.52 7.42
C ALA A 718 -7.91 -10.36 7.63
N GLY A 719 -8.22 -9.16 7.11
CA GLY A 719 -7.44 -7.95 7.38
C GLY A 719 -7.45 -7.52 8.85
N ALA A 720 -8.50 -7.83 9.61
CA ALA A 720 -8.57 -7.53 11.05
C ALA A 720 -7.71 -8.47 11.90
N PHE A 721 -7.52 -9.72 11.49
CA PHE A 721 -6.68 -10.72 12.16
C PHE A 721 -5.18 -10.62 11.82
N ALA A 722 -4.79 -9.85 10.81
CA ALA A 722 -3.39 -9.55 10.55
C ALA A 722 -2.74 -8.83 11.76
N LEU A 723 -1.52 -9.26 12.12
CA LEU A 723 -0.78 -8.75 13.28
C LEU A 723 0.26 -7.67 12.92
N GLY A 724 0.81 -7.68 11.70
CA GLY A 724 1.74 -6.67 11.18
C GLY A 724 1.07 -5.36 10.78
N ALA A 725 1.61 -4.67 9.78
CA ALA A 725 1.01 -3.47 9.18
C ALA A 725 -0.26 -3.79 8.36
N GLY A 726 -0.43 -5.01 7.85
CA GLY A 726 -1.68 -5.46 7.24
C GLY A 726 -1.66 -6.89 6.70
N ILE A 727 -2.57 -7.20 5.76
CA ILE A 727 -2.58 -8.45 4.99
C ILE A 727 -2.27 -8.18 3.50
N PRO A 728 -1.29 -8.86 2.87
CA PRO A 728 -0.97 -8.64 1.46
C PRO A 728 -2.00 -9.28 0.52
N TRP A 729 -2.28 -8.62 -0.59
CA TRP A 729 -3.30 -9.03 -1.59
C TRP A 729 -3.17 -10.50 -2.02
N SER A 730 -1.98 -10.92 -2.43
CA SER A 730 -1.79 -12.10 -3.31
C SER A 730 -2.24 -13.45 -2.70
N THR A 731 -1.42 -14.11 -1.87
CA THR A 731 -1.72 -15.48 -1.39
C THR A 731 -2.27 -15.53 0.03
N VAL A 732 -1.88 -14.61 0.91
CA VAL A 732 -2.22 -14.65 2.34
C VAL A 732 -3.68 -14.25 2.57
N TRP A 733 -4.15 -13.16 1.96
CA TRP A 733 -5.51 -12.66 2.17
C TRP A 733 -6.59 -13.69 1.75
N PRO A 734 -6.52 -14.35 0.57
CA PRO A 734 -7.47 -15.39 0.20
C PRO A 734 -7.40 -16.63 1.09
N ALA A 735 -6.22 -17.01 1.58
CA ALA A 735 -6.05 -18.16 2.46
C ALA A 735 -6.69 -17.94 3.84
N VAL A 736 -6.42 -16.78 4.47
CA VAL A 736 -7.02 -16.42 5.77
C VAL A 736 -8.53 -16.21 5.64
N ALA A 737 -8.99 -15.52 4.58
CA ALA A 737 -10.42 -15.35 4.32
C ALA A 737 -11.11 -16.71 4.06
N GLY A 738 -10.48 -17.62 3.31
CA GLY A 738 -11.03 -18.96 3.06
C GLY A 738 -11.13 -19.82 4.33
N ALA A 739 -10.14 -19.72 5.23
CA ALA A 739 -10.21 -20.37 6.54
C ALA A 739 -11.36 -19.81 7.41
N LEU A 740 -11.55 -18.48 7.42
CA LEU A 740 -12.66 -17.82 8.13
C LEU A 740 -14.04 -18.10 7.51
N LEU A 741 -14.09 -18.39 6.21
CA LEU A 741 -15.30 -18.73 5.45
C LEU A 741 -15.65 -20.23 5.53
N GLY A 742 -14.70 -21.08 5.93
CA GLY A 742 -14.84 -22.54 5.92
C GLY A 742 -14.75 -23.19 4.53
N ARG A 743 -14.40 -22.41 3.50
CA ARG A 743 -14.19 -22.85 2.10
C ARG A 743 -13.24 -21.89 1.39
N PRO A 744 -12.47 -22.32 0.37
CA PRO A 744 -11.66 -21.41 -0.45
C PRO A 744 -12.48 -20.24 -1.02
N VAL A 745 -11.86 -19.07 -1.15
CA VAL A 745 -12.45 -17.93 -1.87
C VAL A 745 -12.36 -18.22 -3.37
N GLU A 746 -13.52 -18.30 -4.02
CA GLU A 746 -13.63 -18.42 -5.48
C GLU A 746 -13.23 -17.09 -6.14
N ASP A 747 -12.41 -17.14 -7.20
CA ASP A 747 -11.94 -15.96 -7.97
C ASP A 747 -11.39 -14.80 -7.09
N PRO A 748 -10.36 -15.06 -6.26
CA PRO A 748 -10.01 -14.17 -5.15
C PRO A 748 -9.50 -12.80 -5.59
N ASP A 749 -8.72 -12.73 -6.67
CA ASP A 749 -8.23 -11.46 -7.24
C ASP A 749 -9.40 -10.57 -7.70
N ARG A 750 -10.47 -11.16 -8.26
CA ARG A 750 -11.70 -10.43 -8.57
C ARG A 750 -12.48 -10.04 -7.31
N MET A 751 -12.62 -10.93 -6.33
CA MET A 751 -13.36 -10.63 -5.10
C MET A 751 -12.72 -9.49 -4.30
N ILE A 752 -11.39 -9.52 -4.13
CA ILE A 752 -10.62 -8.42 -3.52
C ILE A 752 -10.70 -7.16 -4.40
N GLY A 753 -10.61 -7.31 -5.72
CA GLY A 753 -10.75 -6.20 -6.67
C GLY A 753 -12.13 -5.52 -6.64
N ILE A 754 -13.22 -6.25 -6.41
CA ILE A 754 -14.55 -5.67 -6.20
C ILE A 754 -14.57 -4.94 -4.85
N LEU A 755 -14.13 -5.60 -3.77
CA LEU A 755 -14.11 -5.02 -2.41
C LEU A 755 -13.38 -3.67 -2.36
N LEU A 756 -12.21 -3.57 -3.02
CA LEU A 756 -11.36 -2.39 -3.02
C LEU A 756 -11.76 -1.30 -4.04
N ARG A 757 -12.67 -1.58 -4.99
CA ARG A 757 -13.27 -0.57 -5.89
C ARG A 757 -14.66 -0.14 -5.47
N GLY A 758 -15.40 -0.99 -4.77
CA GLY A 758 -16.73 -0.73 -4.23
C GLY A 758 -16.73 0.04 -2.91
N GLY A 759 -17.91 0.27 -2.34
CA GLY A 759 -18.08 1.03 -1.09
C GLY A 759 -17.38 0.41 0.13
N LEU A 760 -17.12 -0.91 0.10
CA LEU A 760 -16.40 -1.60 1.18
C LEU A 760 -14.92 -1.19 1.30
N SER A 761 -14.34 -0.54 0.29
CA SER A 761 -13.03 0.11 0.38
C SER A 761 -12.95 1.16 1.50
N GLY A 762 -14.07 1.82 1.82
CA GLY A 762 -14.19 2.77 2.93
C GLY A 762 -13.98 2.16 4.33
N TYR A 763 -13.95 0.83 4.45
CA TYR A 763 -13.70 0.09 5.68
C TYR A 763 -12.22 -0.29 5.85
N LEU A 764 -11.38 -0.10 4.83
CA LEU A 764 -9.95 -0.45 4.85
C LEU A 764 -9.04 0.79 4.71
N ALA A 765 -7.87 0.68 5.32
CA ALA A 765 -6.68 1.46 5.01
C ALA A 765 -5.62 0.51 4.44
N HIS A 766 -4.59 1.08 3.82
CA HIS A 766 -3.45 0.33 3.29
C HIS A 766 -2.13 0.85 3.88
N ASP A 767 -1.12 0.01 3.85
CA ASP A 767 0.21 0.23 4.42
C ASP A 767 1.27 -0.52 3.59
N HIS A 768 2.55 -0.42 3.94
CA HIS A 768 3.66 -1.10 3.24
C HIS A 768 4.44 -2.05 4.16
N GLU A 769 4.57 -3.32 3.77
CA GLU A 769 5.22 -4.38 4.54
C GLU A 769 5.75 -5.48 3.59
N ASP A 770 6.95 -6.03 3.86
CA ASP A 770 7.63 -7.05 3.04
C ASP A 770 7.50 -6.85 1.52
N ASP A 771 7.99 -5.71 1.05
CA ASP A 771 7.96 -5.23 -0.35
C ASP A 771 6.57 -5.08 -0.97
N ARG A 772 5.47 -5.19 -0.22
CA ARG A 772 4.10 -5.17 -0.76
C ARG A 772 3.20 -4.13 -0.10
N ILE A 773 2.14 -3.74 -0.80
CA ILE A 773 0.99 -3.05 -0.19
C ILE A 773 0.15 -4.08 0.56
N VAL A 774 -0.13 -3.76 1.83
CA VAL A 774 -0.89 -4.58 2.77
C VAL A 774 -2.13 -3.83 3.26
N TYR A 775 -3.21 -4.55 3.57
CA TYR A 775 -4.52 -3.96 3.88
C TYR A 775 -4.95 -4.27 5.31
N ARG A 776 -5.57 -3.31 5.99
CA ARG A 776 -6.08 -3.45 7.37
C ARG A 776 -7.35 -2.62 7.59
N PRO A 777 -8.20 -2.93 8.59
CA PRO A 777 -9.34 -2.08 8.94
C PRO A 777 -8.91 -0.64 9.21
N ALA A 778 -9.66 0.32 8.66
CA ALA A 778 -9.34 1.74 8.71
C ALA A 778 -9.25 2.33 10.13
N HIS A 779 -9.84 1.66 11.14
CA HIS A 779 -9.80 2.05 12.55
C HIS A 779 -9.83 0.79 13.44
N GLU A 780 -9.11 0.80 14.57
CA GLU A 780 -9.11 -0.36 15.49
C GLU A 780 -10.50 -0.75 16.01
N ARG A 781 -11.41 0.19 16.31
CA ARG A 781 -12.83 -0.13 16.65
C ARG A 781 -13.54 -1.00 15.60
N LEU A 782 -13.22 -0.83 14.32
CA LEU A 782 -13.75 -1.68 13.26
C LEU A 782 -13.06 -3.06 13.28
N ALA A 783 -11.77 -3.13 13.58
CA ALA A 783 -11.06 -4.39 13.77
C ALA A 783 -11.56 -5.17 15.00
N GLU A 784 -11.85 -4.49 16.12
CA GLU A 784 -12.52 -5.02 17.31
C GLU A 784 -13.86 -5.68 16.93
N ILE A 785 -14.73 -4.95 16.21
CA ILE A 785 -16.04 -5.44 15.72
C ILE A 785 -15.89 -6.61 14.74
N LEU A 786 -14.89 -6.59 13.86
CA LEU A 786 -14.64 -7.67 12.90
C LEU A 786 -14.12 -8.94 13.60
N ARG A 787 -13.22 -8.82 14.58
CA ARG A 787 -12.66 -9.97 15.31
C ARG A 787 -13.68 -10.65 16.22
N ASP A 788 -14.60 -9.90 16.84
CA ASP A 788 -15.62 -10.48 17.73
C ASP A 788 -16.58 -11.42 16.97
N PRO A 789 -16.59 -12.74 17.26
CA PRO A 789 -17.48 -13.69 16.60
C PRO A 789 -18.95 -13.52 17.02
N ARG A 790 -19.23 -12.82 18.13
CA ARG A 790 -20.59 -12.54 18.64
C ARG A 790 -21.30 -11.47 17.80
N GLN A 791 -20.56 -10.66 17.05
CA GLN A 791 -21.14 -9.69 16.13
C GLN A 791 -21.79 -10.39 14.94
N ASN A 792 -23.12 -10.41 14.94
CA ASN A 792 -23.91 -10.85 13.79
C ASN A 792 -23.84 -9.80 12.66
N LEU A 793 -22.75 -9.80 11.90
CA LEU A 793 -22.46 -8.80 10.85
C LEU A 793 -23.11 -9.13 9.50
N LEU A 794 -23.64 -10.34 9.31
CA LEU A 794 -24.39 -10.70 8.11
C LEU A 794 -25.88 -10.35 8.25
N PRO A 795 -26.59 -10.08 7.13
CA PRO A 795 -28.04 -10.10 7.12
C PRO A 795 -28.54 -11.50 7.53
N GLY A 796 -29.43 -11.57 8.52
CA GLY A 796 -29.94 -12.86 9.02
C GLY A 796 -30.66 -13.66 7.93
N ARG A 797 -30.56 -15.00 8.00
CA ARG A 797 -31.33 -15.93 7.15
C ARG A 797 -32.82 -15.92 7.56
N GLY A 798 -33.51 -14.82 7.28
CA GLY A 798 -34.81 -14.54 7.86
C GLY A 798 -35.57 -13.40 7.19
N HIS A 799 -35.70 -13.46 5.86
CA HIS A 799 -36.88 -13.09 5.06
C HIS A 799 -36.53 -13.24 3.57
N SER A 800 -36.83 -14.40 2.98
CA SER A 800 -37.26 -14.38 1.57
C SER A 800 -38.59 -13.63 1.53
N PRO A 801 -38.88 -12.80 0.50
CA PRO A 801 -40.27 -12.47 0.23
C PRO A 801 -41.02 -13.78 0.02
N ALA A 802 -42.14 -13.97 0.72
CA ALA A 802 -42.96 -15.16 0.52
C ALA A 802 -43.38 -15.23 -0.96
N PRO A 803 -43.28 -16.40 -1.62
CA PRO A 803 -43.78 -16.51 -2.99
C PRO A 803 -45.26 -16.14 -2.99
N ALA A 804 -45.67 -15.25 -3.89
CA ALA A 804 -47.06 -14.84 -4.01
C ALA A 804 -47.93 -16.09 -4.21
N ALA A 805 -49.05 -16.16 -3.46
CA ALA A 805 -49.93 -17.32 -3.52
C ALA A 805 -50.39 -17.56 -4.97
N PRO A 806 -50.31 -18.80 -5.49
CA PRO A 806 -50.63 -19.07 -6.88
C PRO A 806 -52.10 -18.76 -7.15
N ALA A 807 -52.36 -17.89 -8.12
CA ALA A 807 -53.71 -17.63 -8.59
C ALA A 807 -54.28 -18.89 -9.28
N ASP A 808 -55.57 -19.18 -9.05
CA ASP A 808 -56.27 -20.32 -9.63
C ASP A 808 -56.26 -20.28 -11.17
N VAL A 809 -55.47 -21.14 -11.80
CA VAL A 809 -55.54 -21.42 -13.25
C VAL A 809 -55.70 -22.93 -13.47
N LYS A 810 -56.95 -23.39 -13.49
CA LYS A 810 -57.30 -24.71 -14.04
C LYS A 810 -57.21 -24.66 -15.56
N GLY A 811 -56.21 -25.31 -16.17
CA GLY A 811 -56.09 -25.34 -17.62
C GLY A 811 -55.11 -26.39 -18.16
N ALA A 812 -55.68 -27.46 -18.74
CA ALA A 812 -55.06 -28.45 -19.64
C ALA A 812 -53.92 -29.37 -19.12
N ALA A 813 -53.91 -30.59 -19.68
CA ALA A 813 -52.80 -31.55 -19.68
C ALA A 813 -51.85 -31.22 -20.88
N ASP A 814 -50.78 -31.94 -21.24
CA ASP A 814 -50.53 -33.40 -21.14
C ASP A 814 -49.03 -33.74 -21.40
N VAL A 815 -48.70 -35.03 -21.57
CA VAL A 815 -47.45 -35.61 -22.12
C VAL A 815 -46.20 -35.70 -21.20
N LYS A 816 -46.32 -36.54 -20.17
CA LYS A 816 -45.57 -37.81 -19.99
C LYS A 816 -44.14 -37.98 -20.59
N LYS A 817 -43.21 -38.44 -19.73
CA LYS A 817 -41.99 -39.27 -20.00
C LYS A 817 -40.85 -38.61 -20.81
N THR A 818 -39.57 -38.96 -20.64
CA THR A 818 -38.90 -40.04 -19.87
C THR A 818 -37.69 -39.53 -19.09
N ALA A 819 -37.34 -40.21 -17.99
CA ALA A 819 -35.98 -40.29 -17.49
C ALA A 819 -35.47 -41.73 -17.68
N ASP A 820 -34.17 -41.91 -17.87
CA ASP A 820 -33.47 -43.13 -17.48
C ASP A 820 -32.01 -42.81 -17.12
N ALA A 821 -31.33 -43.71 -16.41
CA ALA A 821 -30.03 -43.45 -15.80
C ALA A 821 -29.16 -44.71 -15.72
N ARG A 822 -27.90 -44.53 -15.24
CA ARG A 822 -26.89 -45.59 -14.97
C ARG A 822 -26.28 -46.21 -16.22
N ASP A 823 -25.15 -46.91 -16.18
CA ASP A 823 -23.94 -46.95 -15.32
C ASP A 823 -23.08 -48.08 -15.93
N VAL A 824 -21.75 -48.01 -15.84
CA VAL A 824 -20.82 -49.18 -15.85
C VAL A 824 -19.38 -48.66 -15.75
N ARG A 825 -18.57 -49.36 -14.95
CA ARG A 825 -17.12 -49.14 -14.82
C ARG A 825 -16.31 -50.14 -15.66
N SER A 826 -15.05 -49.77 -15.86
CA SER A 826 -13.87 -50.66 -15.89
C SER A 826 -13.45 -51.28 -17.23
N VAL A 827 -12.14 -51.52 -17.30
CA VAL A 827 -11.36 -52.16 -18.38
C VAL A 827 -11.31 -51.30 -19.66
N LYS A 828 -10.14 -50.88 -20.16
CA LYS A 828 -8.80 -51.47 -20.05
C LYS A 828 -7.69 -50.43 -19.90
#